data_AF-A0A0C3ELC0-F1
#
_entry.id   AF-A0A0C3ELC0-F1
#
_cell.length_a   1.000
_cell.length_b   1.000
_cell.length_c   1.000
_cell.angle_alpha   90.00
_cell.angle_beta   90.00
_cell.angle_gamma   90.00
#
_symmetry.space_group_name_H-M   'P 1'
#
loop_
_entity.id
_entity.type
_entity.pdbx_description
1 polymer ?
#
loop_
_entity_poly.entity_id
_entity_poly.type
_entity_poly.pdbx_seq_one_letter_code
_entity_poly.pdbx_strand_id
1 'polypeptide(L)'
;MTIRVALYHRTTYHFDRPVRLSPHVIRLRPAPHCRTHIEAYSLKLSGDDHFLNWQQDPFGNFNARVVFPEPRQELTIAVELIVPMTVINPFDFFLDDIAQTIPFAYPEALRQELSPYLEITESGPRLMEWLKAVPREPTTTVDFLVALNQRLQNDIGYLVRLEPGVQSCEETLTLASGSCRDSAWLLVQIFRHLGLAARFVSGYLIQLKSDVKALDGPSGSEVDFTDLHAWTEVFLPGAGWVGLDPTSGLFAGEGHIPLAATPTTGSAAAITGFSDKCEVTFDVTMEVERIHEDPRVTKPYSDEQWHRICTLGDQVDAELLQQDVRLTMGGEPTFVSVDDMESPQWNTEALGEHKRERAEALLTRLQAAYAPGSAIQQQQGKWYPGEPLPRWALACYWRKDGVPLWRDPKWLACMEGAPKVAVDDTTAQRFTKALSERLGVAERYWIPAYEDAYYYLWKEQSLPVNVDPREANLKDDAERHRLARLLEQGLDEVVGYALPLRHSISQAHRWESGRWPLKRDHLFLVPGDSPMGLRLPLSTLPWADPEEQPQPESLFAPRPELGDIHGEVARRNAEQLHISDAERLGRSSHPSPSHPEGESVQQQPPANSDRESNVIHTSLCVEPRDGRLNIFLPPLTGLEHYLDLLSTVEECAKELACPVMIEGYSPPRDPRLENFMITPDPGVIEVNIMPAASWQTLVAQTERLYAEARETRLGTEKFMLDGRHTGTGGGNHVTLGGLTPDDSPFLRRPDLLASLVTYWQHHPSLSYLFSGLFIGPTSQAPRVDEARHEALYELEIALQQMPEGEVVQPWLVDRLLRHLLTDLTGNTHRAEFCIDKLYSPDSDSGRLGLLELRGFEMPPHARMGLMQMLLIRALVARCWKTPYRAKPVRWGSALQDRWMLPHYLWSDLDDVLGDLRHHGFDFDLEWFAPFLEFRFPLHGRLHTPMLDIELRQAIEPWHVLGEEASAGGTARYVDSSVERLEVKVSGMSGDRYVVTCNGRRVPLSATGRNGEAVAGVRYRAWQPPSALHPQIPIHAPLVFDVIDTWNQRSVAGCTYYVVHPTGRNFDTFPVNAFEAEARRLGRFSDSGHSHGHQVPKLETPSLELPQTLDLRWTPS
;
A
#
# COMPACT_ATOMS: atom_id res chain seq x y z
N MET A 1 8.40 13.58 10.44
CA MET A 1 7.23 14.46 10.38
C MET A 1 6.76 14.64 11.79
N THR A 2 6.53 15.87 12.24
CA THR A 2 6.34 16.11 13.66
C THR A 2 5.08 16.91 13.91
N ILE A 3 4.21 16.39 14.79
CA ILE A 3 3.12 17.17 15.36
C ILE A 3 3.70 17.99 16.50
N ARG A 4 3.61 19.32 16.43
CA ARG A 4 3.94 20.17 17.57
C ARG A 4 2.68 20.45 18.37
N VAL A 5 2.79 20.27 19.67
CA VAL A 5 1.69 20.52 20.60
C VAL A 5 2.08 21.55 21.63
N ALA A 6 1.10 22.39 21.99
CA ALA A 6 1.16 23.24 23.16
C ALA A 6 0.42 22.52 24.30
N LEU A 7 1.12 22.22 25.39
CA LEU A 7 0.51 21.76 26.64
C LEU A 7 0.35 22.95 27.56
N TYR A 8 -0.86 23.14 28.10
CA TYR A 8 -1.16 24.11 29.13
C TYR A 8 -1.60 23.39 30.41
N HIS A 9 -0.94 23.68 31.52
CA HIS A 9 -1.32 23.20 32.85
C HIS A 9 -1.50 24.39 33.78
N ARG A 10 -2.71 24.55 34.34
CA ARG A 10 -3.01 25.51 35.40
C ARG A 10 -3.57 24.83 36.63
N THR A 11 -2.91 25.02 37.78
CA THR A 11 -3.46 24.70 39.10
C THR A 11 -3.74 25.99 39.86
N THR A 12 -4.96 26.18 40.35
CA THR A 12 -5.34 27.33 41.18
C THR A 12 -5.80 26.85 42.54
N TYR A 13 -5.19 27.39 43.60
CA TYR A 13 -5.61 27.19 44.99
C TYR A 13 -6.37 28.42 45.45
N HIS A 14 -7.58 28.23 45.94
CA HIS A 14 -8.41 29.26 46.56
C HIS A 14 -8.48 29.02 48.06
N PHE A 15 -8.05 30.02 48.83
CA PHE A 15 -8.09 29.98 50.28
C PHE A 15 -9.32 30.77 50.78
N ASP A 16 -9.96 30.28 51.85
CA ASP A 16 -11.10 30.94 52.49
C ASP A 16 -10.77 32.36 53.03
N ARG A 17 -9.48 32.66 53.21
CA ARG A 17 -8.93 33.94 53.68
C ARG A 17 -7.50 34.14 53.18
N PRO A 18 -6.92 35.35 53.26
CA PRO A 18 -5.48 35.54 53.06
C PRO A 18 -4.65 34.68 54.03
N VAL A 19 -3.78 33.83 53.49
CA VAL A 19 -2.90 32.93 54.25
C VAL A 19 -1.43 33.20 53.94
N ARG A 20 -0.55 32.95 54.92
CA ARG A 20 0.88 32.89 54.67
C ARG A 20 1.23 31.55 54.05
N LEU A 21 2.09 31.59 53.04
CA LEU A 21 2.61 30.41 52.36
C LEU A 21 4.06 30.19 52.77
N SER A 22 4.41 28.97 53.15
CA SER A 22 5.81 28.58 53.31
C SER A 22 6.52 28.63 51.95
N PRO A 23 7.85 28.50 51.90
CA PRO A 23 8.54 28.22 50.64
C PRO A 23 7.89 27.02 49.94
N HIS A 24 7.48 27.22 48.68
CA HIS A 24 6.93 26.17 47.83
C HIS A 24 8.02 25.66 46.89
N VAL A 25 7.91 24.40 46.50
CA VAL A 25 8.76 23.75 45.51
C VAL A 25 7.86 23.26 44.38
N ILE A 26 8.13 23.74 43.16
CA ILE A 26 7.37 23.41 41.95
C ILE A 26 8.29 22.59 41.03
N ARG A 27 7.86 21.38 40.69
CA ARG A 27 8.56 20.41 39.82
C ARG A 27 7.75 20.17 38.54
N LEU A 28 7.37 21.26 37.87
CA LEU A 28 6.57 21.22 36.64
C LEU A 28 7.40 21.57 35.38
N ARG A 29 8.73 21.55 35.50
CA ARG A 29 9.65 21.69 34.36
C ARG A 29 10.15 20.30 33.96
N PRO A 30 10.10 19.93 32.66
CA PRO A 30 10.66 18.67 32.17
C PRO A 30 12.10 18.44 32.64
N ALA A 31 12.38 17.22 33.08
CA ALA A 31 13.66 16.84 33.64
C ALA A 31 14.78 16.87 32.58
N PRO A 32 16.05 17.07 32.95
CA PRO A 32 17.16 17.13 31.99
C PRO A 32 17.35 15.89 31.12
N HIS A 33 16.86 14.74 31.57
CA HIS A 33 16.95 13.45 30.88
C HIS A 33 15.72 13.14 30.01
N CYS A 34 14.79 14.09 29.84
CA CYS A 34 13.65 13.93 28.95
C CYS A 34 14.14 13.68 27.52
N ARG A 35 13.68 12.57 26.92
CA ARG A 35 14.05 12.21 25.54
C ARG A 35 13.32 13.08 24.50
N THR A 36 12.10 13.51 24.82
CA THR A 36 11.32 14.44 24.01
C THR A 36 11.92 15.84 24.15
N HIS A 37 12.36 16.42 23.03
CA HIS A 37 12.94 17.76 23.02
C HIS A 37 11.89 18.80 23.47
N ILE A 38 12.28 19.76 24.31
CA ILE A 38 11.38 20.83 24.78
C ILE A 38 11.74 22.11 24.05
N GLU A 39 10.92 22.52 23.07
CA GLU A 39 11.17 23.71 22.25
C GLU A 39 10.95 25.00 23.04
N ALA A 40 9.91 25.03 23.90
CA ALA A 40 9.63 26.17 24.77
C ALA A 40 9.06 25.72 26.13
N TYR A 41 9.36 26.51 27.16
CA TYR A 41 8.89 26.34 28.53
C TYR A 41 8.54 27.71 29.14
N SER A 42 7.37 27.82 29.77
CA SER A 42 6.99 28.99 30.57
C SER A 42 6.41 28.56 31.91
N LEU A 43 6.75 29.30 32.97
CA LEU A 43 6.14 29.20 34.30
C LEU A 43 5.66 30.58 34.71
N LYS A 44 4.36 30.70 34.98
CA LYS A 44 3.73 31.92 35.51
C LYS A 44 3.05 31.62 36.84
N LEU A 45 3.23 32.54 37.79
CA LEU A 45 2.63 32.48 39.11
C LEU A 45 1.71 33.69 39.28
N SER A 46 0.56 33.53 39.95
CA SER A 46 -0.30 34.68 40.23
C SER A 46 0.42 35.69 41.12
N GLY A 47 0.25 36.99 40.83
CA GLY A 47 0.77 38.14 41.59
C GLY A 47 2.29 38.36 41.54
N ASP A 48 2.71 39.61 41.31
CA ASP A 48 4.11 39.97 41.02
C ASP A 48 5.05 39.90 42.25
N ASP A 49 4.51 39.86 43.47
CA ASP A 49 5.29 39.85 44.71
C ASP A 49 5.72 38.43 45.14
N HIS A 50 6.71 37.85 44.44
CA HIS A 50 7.31 36.57 44.82
C HIS A 50 8.80 36.50 44.45
N PHE A 51 9.55 35.64 45.15
CA PHE A 51 10.93 35.32 44.79
C PHE A 51 11.00 33.90 44.24
N LEU A 52 11.55 33.74 43.03
CA LEU A 52 11.74 32.45 42.38
C LEU A 52 13.23 32.15 42.25
N ASN A 53 13.63 30.96 42.70
CA ASN A 53 14.98 30.45 42.52
C ASN A 53 14.95 29.03 41.91
N TRP A 54 15.62 28.85 40.77
CA TRP A 54 15.77 27.54 40.13
C TRP A 54 16.92 26.75 40.76
N GLN A 55 16.68 25.48 41.05
CA GLN A 55 17.67 24.55 41.59
C GLN A 55 17.54 23.18 40.91
N GLN A 56 18.53 22.33 41.13
CA GLN A 56 18.43 20.88 40.90
C GLN A 56 18.38 20.17 42.26
N ASP A 57 17.52 19.16 42.36
CA ASP A 57 17.52 18.27 43.53
C ASP A 57 18.68 17.26 43.45
N PRO A 58 18.96 16.47 44.51
CA PRO A 58 20.03 15.47 44.50
C PRO A 58 19.90 14.37 43.42
N PHE A 59 18.74 14.27 42.78
CA PHE A 59 18.45 13.30 41.72
C PHE A 59 18.53 13.94 40.32
N GLY A 60 18.87 15.22 40.23
CA GLY A 60 19.04 15.97 38.99
C GLY A 60 17.74 16.57 38.43
N ASN A 61 16.62 16.51 39.15
CA ASN A 61 15.36 17.09 38.68
C ASN A 61 15.37 18.62 38.87
N PHE A 62 14.81 19.36 37.91
CA PHE A 62 14.62 20.80 38.06
C PHE A 62 13.52 21.09 39.09
N ASN A 63 13.79 22.02 40.00
CA ASN A 63 12.78 22.52 40.91
C ASN A 63 12.85 24.05 41.02
N ALA A 64 11.69 24.69 41.00
CA ALA A 64 11.54 26.11 41.28
C ALA A 64 11.16 26.26 42.76
N ARG A 65 12.07 26.82 43.56
CA ARG A 65 11.79 27.20 44.94
C ARG A 65 11.21 28.62 44.94
N VAL A 66 9.98 28.74 45.40
CA VAL A 66 9.23 30.01 45.41
C VAL A 66 8.95 30.45 46.84
N VAL A 67 9.17 31.73 47.13
CA VAL A 67 8.84 32.34 48.42
C VAL A 67 7.87 33.50 48.19
N PHE A 68 6.78 33.50 48.93
CA PHE A 68 5.74 34.53 48.88
C PHE A 68 5.83 35.41 50.14
N PRO A 69 6.25 36.68 50.04
CA PRO A 69 6.40 37.55 51.21
C PRO A 69 5.08 37.95 51.84
N GLU A 70 4.07 38.23 51.01
CA GLU A 70 2.77 38.72 51.44
C GLU A 70 1.71 37.60 51.52
N PRO A 71 0.77 37.67 52.48
CA PRO A 71 -0.37 36.73 52.54
C PRO A 71 -1.24 36.81 51.28
N ARG A 72 -1.77 35.67 50.84
CA ARG A 72 -2.55 35.57 49.59
C ARG A 72 -3.80 34.75 49.79
N GLN A 73 -4.88 35.14 49.10
CA GLN A 73 -6.14 34.41 49.08
C GLN A 73 -6.22 33.44 47.88
N GLU A 74 -5.34 33.60 46.90
CA GLU A 74 -5.27 32.75 45.72
C GLU A 74 -3.81 32.51 45.32
N LEU A 75 -3.51 31.29 44.89
CA LEU A 75 -2.24 30.93 44.25
C LEU A 75 -2.54 30.18 42.95
N THR A 76 -2.19 30.78 41.81
CA THR A 76 -2.23 30.13 40.50
C THR A 76 -0.83 29.79 40.06
N ILE A 77 -0.64 28.55 39.63
CA ILE A 77 0.59 28.05 39.00
C ILE A 77 0.20 27.62 37.60
N ALA A 78 0.75 28.30 36.59
CA ALA A 78 0.50 28.01 35.18
C ALA A 78 1.80 27.66 34.46
N VAL A 79 1.80 26.55 33.74
CA VAL A 79 2.91 26.06 32.92
C VAL A 79 2.43 25.89 31.49
N GLU A 80 3.28 26.30 30.56
CA GLU A 80 3.09 26.09 29.12
C GLU A 80 4.34 25.43 28.54
N LEU A 81 4.14 24.37 27.75
CA LEU A 81 5.20 23.65 27.04
C LEU A 81 4.88 23.63 25.55
N ILE A 82 5.90 23.85 24.71
CA ILE A 82 5.82 23.49 23.29
C ILE A 82 6.73 22.29 23.07
N VAL A 83 6.14 21.19 22.60
CA VAL A 83 6.85 19.93 22.39
C VAL A 83 6.58 19.35 21.00
N PRO A 84 7.62 18.90 20.28
CA PRO A 84 7.50 18.08 19.10
C PRO A 84 7.21 16.63 19.49
N MET A 85 6.05 16.11 19.10
CA MET A 85 5.63 14.72 19.28
C MET A 85 6.29 13.82 18.22
N THR A 86 7.62 13.84 18.20
CA THR A 86 8.43 13.00 17.33
C THR A 86 8.51 11.59 17.91
N VAL A 87 8.22 10.57 17.10
CA VAL A 87 8.17 9.17 17.53
C VAL A 87 9.50 8.73 18.13
N ILE A 88 9.45 8.11 19.31
CA ILE A 88 10.63 7.58 20.00
C ILE A 88 10.51 6.06 20.08
N ASN A 89 11.49 5.33 19.55
CA ASN A 89 11.57 3.88 19.79
C ASN A 89 11.95 3.62 21.26
N PRO A 90 11.06 3.02 22.07
CA PRO A 90 11.36 2.75 23.48
C PRO A 90 12.37 1.62 23.66
N PHE A 91 12.64 0.81 22.63
CA PHE A 91 13.57 -0.33 22.62
C PHE A 91 14.93 0.00 21.98
N ASP A 92 15.19 1.28 21.72
CA ASP A 92 16.45 1.72 21.13
C ASP A 92 17.52 1.97 22.19
N PHE A 93 18.06 0.87 22.73
CA PHE A 93 19.15 0.86 23.70
C PHE A 93 19.94 -0.45 23.60
N PHE A 94 21.12 -0.49 24.22
CA PHE A 94 21.98 -1.67 24.31
C PHE A 94 22.07 -2.16 25.73
N LEU A 95 22.22 -3.46 25.92
CA LEU A 95 22.48 -4.07 27.22
C LEU A 95 23.91 -4.58 27.25
N ASP A 96 24.59 -4.35 28.38
CA ASP A 96 25.86 -5.04 28.65
C ASP A 96 25.61 -6.56 28.70
N ASP A 97 26.62 -7.38 28.38
CA ASP A 97 26.52 -8.86 28.36
C ASP A 97 25.91 -9.42 29.66
N ILE A 98 26.23 -8.82 30.80
CA ILE A 98 25.70 -9.24 32.11
C ILE A 98 24.19 -9.06 32.23
N ALA A 99 23.59 -8.14 31.48
CA ALA A 99 22.20 -7.72 31.62
C ALA A 99 21.32 -8.18 30.44
N GLN A 100 21.87 -8.90 29.46
CA GLN A 100 21.09 -9.46 28.34
C GLN A 100 20.06 -10.50 28.80
N THR A 101 20.38 -11.24 29.86
CA THR A 101 19.54 -12.30 30.43
C THR A 101 19.26 -12.01 31.91
N ILE A 102 18.00 -12.13 32.32
CA ILE A 102 17.58 -11.98 33.72
C ILE A 102 17.43 -13.36 34.38
N PRO A 103 17.78 -13.57 35.66
CA PRO A 103 18.34 -12.61 36.61
C PRO A 103 19.82 -12.30 36.37
N PHE A 104 20.21 -11.04 36.64
CA PHE A 104 21.60 -10.61 36.70
C PHE A 104 21.90 -9.89 38.01
N ALA A 105 23.20 -9.67 38.30
CA ALA A 105 23.66 -8.90 39.44
C ALA A 105 24.47 -7.67 39.00
N TYR A 106 24.20 -6.52 39.62
CA TYR A 106 25.00 -5.32 39.39
C TYR A 106 26.45 -5.51 39.91
N PRO A 107 27.46 -5.00 39.19
CA PRO A 107 28.82 -4.85 39.74
C PRO A 107 28.79 -4.06 41.05
N GLU A 108 29.64 -4.41 42.02
CA GLU A 108 29.56 -3.88 43.40
C GLU A 108 29.61 -2.35 43.46
N ALA A 109 30.50 -1.71 42.69
CA ALA A 109 30.60 -0.25 42.64
C ALA A 109 29.29 0.39 42.14
N LEU A 110 28.74 -0.13 41.05
CA LEU A 110 27.47 0.35 40.49
C LEU A 110 26.29 0.07 41.44
N ARG A 111 26.30 -1.08 42.12
CA ARG A 111 25.30 -1.41 43.15
C ARG A 111 25.31 -0.39 44.29
N GLN A 112 26.50 0.06 44.72
CA GLN A 112 26.63 1.08 45.76
C GLN A 112 26.04 2.42 45.30
N GLU A 113 26.33 2.83 44.07
CA GLU A 113 25.78 4.05 43.45
C GLU A 113 24.24 3.98 43.32
N LEU A 114 23.71 2.80 43.00
CA LEU A 114 22.27 2.55 42.84
C LEU A 114 21.55 2.25 44.16
N SER A 115 22.23 2.28 45.31
CA SER A 115 21.67 1.81 46.59
C SER A 115 20.32 2.45 46.98
N PRO A 116 20.03 3.76 46.76
CA PRO A 116 18.72 4.33 47.07
C PRO A 116 17.59 3.75 46.20
N TYR A 117 17.92 3.26 45.01
CA TYR A 117 16.97 2.72 44.04
C TYR A 117 16.75 1.21 44.20
N LEU A 118 17.55 0.56 45.07
CA LEU A 118 17.43 -0.86 45.44
C LEU A 118 16.71 -1.06 46.78
N GLU A 119 16.41 0.01 47.50
CA GLU A 119 15.83 -0.06 48.84
C GLU A 119 14.38 -0.57 48.82
N ILE A 120 14.17 -1.78 49.36
CA ILE A 120 12.85 -2.38 49.55
C ILE A 120 12.22 -1.74 50.79
N THR A 121 11.08 -1.08 50.61
CA THR A 121 10.36 -0.41 51.69
C THR A 121 9.04 -1.09 52.05
N GLU A 122 8.54 -1.98 51.18
CA GLU A 122 7.28 -2.71 51.38
C GLU A 122 7.44 -4.21 51.10
N SER A 123 6.88 -5.07 51.95
CA SER A 123 7.00 -6.54 51.85
C SER A 123 5.75 -7.26 52.37
N GLY A 124 4.57 -6.75 52.02
CA GLY A 124 3.28 -7.30 52.47
C GLY A 124 2.98 -8.70 51.90
N PRO A 125 2.11 -9.50 52.56
CA PRO A 125 1.78 -10.85 52.13
C PRO A 125 1.31 -10.98 50.68
N ARG A 126 0.46 -10.06 50.19
CA ARG A 126 -0.04 -10.09 48.80
C ARG A 126 1.08 -9.82 47.79
N LEU A 127 1.96 -8.87 48.09
CA LEU A 127 3.12 -8.60 47.25
C LEU A 127 4.04 -9.82 47.16
N MET A 128 4.30 -10.48 48.30
CA MET A 128 5.11 -11.69 48.32
C MET A 128 4.43 -12.87 47.62
N GLU A 129 3.11 -12.97 47.67
CA GLU A 129 2.31 -13.95 46.90
C GLU A 129 2.42 -13.70 45.39
N TRP A 130 2.25 -12.45 44.96
CA TRP A 130 2.35 -12.06 43.56
C TRP A 130 3.75 -12.35 42.98
N LEU A 131 4.81 -12.04 43.75
CA LEU A 131 6.22 -12.27 43.40
C LEU A 131 6.60 -13.76 43.28
N LYS A 132 5.90 -14.67 43.97
CA LYS A 132 6.14 -16.12 43.87
C LYS A 132 5.74 -16.67 42.50
N ALA A 133 4.73 -16.06 41.87
CA ALA A 133 4.26 -16.45 40.56
C ALA A 133 5.08 -15.81 39.42
N VAL A 134 6.11 -15.01 39.72
CA VAL A 134 7.01 -14.46 38.69
C VAL A 134 8.05 -15.54 38.33
N PRO A 135 8.13 -15.97 37.05
CA PRO A 135 9.14 -16.93 36.59
C PRO A 135 10.55 -16.48 36.94
N ARG A 136 11.41 -17.43 37.31
CA ARG A 136 12.82 -17.16 37.68
C ARG A 136 13.80 -17.84 36.73
N GLU A 137 13.29 -18.53 35.70
CA GLU A 137 14.11 -19.09 34.65
C GLU A 137 14.83 -17.98 33.87
N PRO A 138 16.08 -18.22 33.44
CA PRO A 138 16.79 -17.31 32.57
C PRO A 138 16.02 -17.02 31.27
N THR A 139 15.77 -15.75 31.00
CA THR A 139 15.14 -15.28 29.75
C THR A 139 15.73 -13.94 29.33
N THR A 140 15.49 -13.52 28.10
CA THR A 140 15.89 -12.19 27.60
C THR A 140 15.32 -11.11 28.51
N THR A 141 16.17 -10.17 28.97
CA THR A 141 15.75 -9.12 29.89
C THR A 141 14.59 -8.29 29.35
N VAL A 142 14.61 -7.95 28.05
CA VAL A 142 13.52 -7.16 27.42
C VAL A 142 12.19 -7.93 27.45
N ASP A 143 12.19 -9.20 27.04
CA ASP A 143 10.98 -10.05 27.03
C ASP A 143 10.40 -10.19 28.44
N PHE A 144 11.28 -10.34 29.45
CA PHE A 144 10.86 -10.38 30.85
C PHE A 144 10.19 -9.08 31.30
N LEU A 145 10.80 -7.93 30.98
CA LEU A 145 10.26 -6.62 31.34
C LEU A 145 8.90 -6.37 30.69
N VAL A 146 8.75 -6.71 29.40
CA VAL A 146 7.47 -6.63 28.68
C VAL A 146 6.42 -7.52 29.34
N ALA A 147 6.74 -8.80 29.57
CA ALA A 147 5.81 -9.76 30.16
C ALA A 147 5.39 -9.36 31.58
N LEU A 148 6.32 -8.85 32.40
CA LEU A 148 6.04 -8.43 33.77
C LEU A 148 5.14 -7.19 33.79
N ASN A 149 5.41 -6.21 32.92
CA ASN A 149 4.62 -4.99 32.83
C ASN A 149 3.19 -5.27 32.34
N GLN A 150 3.05 -6.08 31.29
CA GLN A 150 1.74 -6.50 30.78
C GLN A 150 0.96 -7.33 31.79
N ARG A 151 1.62 -8.23 32.53
CA ARG A 151 0.94 -8.98 33.59
C ARG A 151 0.39 -8.04 34.66
N LEU A 152 1.20 -7.09 35.14
CA LEU A 152 0.74 -6.16 36.16
C LEU A 152 -0.44 -5.31 35.67
N GLN A 153 -0.39 -4.86 34.40
CA GLN A 153 -1.49 -4.12 33.77
C GLN A 153 -2.78 -4.96 33.68
N ASN A 154 -2.68 -6.26 33.40
CA ASN A 154 -3.84 -7.15 33.37
C ASN A 154 -4.37 -7.47 34.79
N ASP A 155 -3.50 -7.51 35.79
CA ASP A 155 -3.85 -7.84 37.17
C ASP A 155 -4.48 -6.67 37.95
N ILE A 156 -4.23 -5.42 37.55
CA ILE A 156 -4.66 -4.20 38.27
C ILE A 156 -5.57 -3.33 37.39
N GLY A 157 -6.84 -3.20 37.77
CA GLY A 157 -7.79 -2.31 37.10
C GLY A 157 -7.48 -0.82 37.34
N TYR A 158 -7.45 -0.02 36.29
CA TYR A 158 -7.21 1.43 36.39
C TYR A 158 -8.44 2.19 36.91
N LEU A 159 -8.25 3.09 37.87
CA LEU A 159 -9.26 4.05 38.32
C LEU A 159 -8.67 5.44 38.63
N VAL A 160 -9.50 6.48 38.46
CA VAL A 160 -9.13 7.86 38.80
C VAL A 160 -9.35 8.08 40.30
N ARG A 161 -8.34 8.61 40.99
CA ARG A 161 -8.36 8.84 42.44
C ARG A 161 -8.05 10.30 42.78
N LEU A 162 -8.88 10.88 43.64
CA LEU A 162 -8.69 12.25 44.13
C LEU A 162 -8.07 12.28 45.54
N GLU A 163 -7.97 11.14 46.23
CA GLU A 163 -7.35 11.09 47.55
C GLU A 163 -5.85 11.44 47.46
N PRO A 164 -5.28 12.14 48.46
CA PRO A 164 -3.85 12.41 48.47
C PRO A 164 -3.02 11.16 48.78
N GLY A 165 -1.80 11.10 48.23
CA GLY A 165 -0.84 10.02 48.49
C GLY A 165 -0.98 8.79 47.59
N VAL A 166 -0.07 7.84 47.74
CA VAL A 166 -0.01 6.60 46.95
C VAL A 166 -0.50 5.44 47.83
N GLN A 167 -1.30 4.53 47.26
CA GLN A 167 -1.68 3.28 47.92
C GLN A 167 -0.44 2.45 48.25
N SER A 168 -0.50 1.73 49.36
CA SER A 168 0.51 0.69 49.61
C SER A 168 0.39 -0.43 48.57
N CYS A 169 1.47 -1.17 48.33
CA CYS A 169 1.47 -2.35 47.47
C CYS A 169 0.44 -3.39 47.94
N GLU A 170 0.30 -3.56 49.26
CA GLU A 170 -0.66 -4.48 49.86
C GLU A 170 -2.11 -4.06 49.58
N GLU A 171 -2.40 -2.77 49.66
CA GLU A 171 -3.72 -2.22 49.36
C GLU A 171 -4.05 -2.35 47.87
N THR A 172 -3.12 -1.95 46.99
CA THR A 172 -3.28 -2.02 45.53
C THR A 172 -3.58 -3.45 45.07
N LEU A 173 -2.82 -4.43 45.57
CA LEU A 173 -3.03 -5.85 45.23
C LEU A 173 -4.29 -6.44 45.88
N THR A 174 -4.71 -5.94 47.05
CA THR A 174 -5.95 -6.40 47.70
C THR A 174 -7.18 -5.88 46.97
N LEU A 175 -7.16 -4.62 46.52
CA LEU A 175 -8.23 -4.00 45.74
C LEU A 175 -8.24 -4.44 44.28
N ALA A 176 -7.13 -5.01 43.80
CA ALA A 176 -6.87 -5.32 42.38
C ALA A 176 -7.15 -4.13 41.46
N SER A 177 -6.95 -2.91 41.97
CA SER A 177 -7.28 -1.68 41.28
C SER A 177 -6.56 -0.48 41.91
N GLY A 178 -6.20 0.51 41.09
CA GLY A 178 -5.45 1.68 41.53
C GLY A 178 -5.33 2.76 40.45
N SER A 179 -4.79 3.92 40.84
CA SER A 179 -4.42 5.01 39.92
C SER A 179 -3.00 4.82 39.36
N CYS A 180 -2.57 5.64 38.40
CA CYS A 180 -1.25 5.51 37.76
C CYS A 180 -0.09 5.52 38.76
N ARG A 181 -0.15 6.39 39.77
CA ARG A 181 0.83 6.45 40.86
C ARG A 181 0.89 5.17 41.70
N ASP A 182 -0.24 4.47 41.87
CA ASP A 182 -0.33 3.26 42.68
C ASP A 182 0.34 2.09 41.94
N SER A 183 -0.02 1.89 40.67
CA SER A 183 0.59 0.86 39.81
C SER A 183 2.08 1.10 39.57
N ALA A 184 2.51 2.35 39.35
CA ALA A 184 3.91 2.70 39.21
C ALA A 184 4.71 2.35 40.47
N TRP A 185 4.23 2.76 41.65
CA TRP A 185 4.92 2.45 42.91
C TRP A 185 4.98 0.94 43.19
N LEU A 186 3.90 0.21 42.90
CA LEU A 186 3.87 -1.24 42.98
C LEU A 186 4.94 -1.87 42.09
N LEU A 187 5.06 -1.43 40.83
CA LEU A 187 6.10 -1.92 39.92
C LEU A 187 7.52 -1.58 40.39
N VAL A 188 7.75 -0.40 40.97
CA VAL A 188 9.04 -0.05 41.60
C VAL A 188 9.41 -1.06 42.69
N GLN A 189 8.49 -1.36 43.62
CA GLN A 189 8.76 -2.33 44.69
C GLN A 189 8.96 -3.74 44.14
N ILE A 190 8.18 -4.16 43.14
CA ILE A 190 8.37 -5.44 42.46
C ILE A 190 9.79 -5.54 41.90
N PHE A 191 10.27 -4.57 41.14
CA PHE A 191 11.63 -4.58 40.59
C PHE A 191 12.70 -4.65 41.68
N ARG A 192 12.54 -3.90 42.78
CA ARG A 192 13.49 -3.95 43.89
C ARG A 192 13.55 -5.33 44.56
N HIS A 193 12.42 -6.02 44.71
CA HIS A 193 12.38 -7.41 45.17
C HIS A 193 13.00 -8.40 44.18
N LEU A 194 13.01 -8.07 42.89
CA LEU A 194 13.71 -8.83 41.85
C LEU A 194 15.21 -8.51 41.78
N GLY A 195 15.70 -7.58 42.61
CA GLY A 195 17.11 -7.17 42.63
C GLY A 195 17.47 -6.12 41.59
N LEU A 196 16.48 -5.48 40.95
CA LEU A 196 16.64 -4.44 39.95
C LEU A 196 16.46 -3.05 40.58
N ALA A 197 17.37 -2.12 40.27
CA ALA A 197 17.27 -0.74 40.71
C ALA A 197 16.13 -0.03 39.96
N ALA A 198 15.17 0.52 40.70
CA ALA A 198 13.98 1.15 40.13
C ALA A 198 13.63 2.47 40.82
N ARG A 199 13.08 3.41 40.05
CA ARG A 199 12.66 4.74 40.51
C ARG A 199 11.24 5.08 40.05
N PHE A 200 10.57 5.88 40.86
CA PHE A 200 9.24 6.41 40.58
C PHE A 200 9.39 7.70 39.77
N VAL A 201 8.63 7.83 38.69
CA VAL A 201 8.64 9.01 37.83
C VAL A 201 7.27 9.66 37.85
N SER A 202 7.24 10.97 38.08
CA SER A 202 6.06 11.82 37.90
C SER A 202 6.30 12.75 36.73
N GLY A 203 5.33 12.86 35.84
CA GLY A 203 5.47 13.62 34.61
C GLY A 203 4.14 14.02 33.98
N TYR A 204 4.21 14.54 32.75
CA TYR A 204 3.05 14.65 31.88
C TYR A 204 2.95 13.41 30.99
N LEU A 205 1.72 13.00 30.71
CA LEU A 205 1.41 12.10 29.60
C LEU A 205 0.63 12.90 28.56
N ILE A 206 1.13 12.92 27.33
CA ILE A 206 0.40 13.44 26.17
C ILE A 206 0.02 12.25 25.30
N GLN A 207 -1.27 12.10 25.01
CA GLN A 207 -1.76 11.10 24.07
C GLN A 207 -2.60 11.80 23.00
N LEU A 208 -2.13 11.67 21.76
CA LEU A 208 -2.82 12.21 20.60
C LEU A 208 -3.74 11.13 20.02
N LYS A 209 -4.89 11.59 19.54
CA LYS A 209 -5.80 10.77 18.74
C LYS A 209 -5.08 10.29 17.48
N SER A 210 -5.04 8.97 17.30
CA SER A 210 -4.56 8.31 16.08
C SER A 210 -5.40 8.75 14.86
N ASP A 211 -4.74 9.00 13.73
CA ASP A 211 -5.45 9.37 12.49
C ASP A 211 -6.33 8.23 11.96
N VAL A 212 -5.83 7.00 12.09
CA VAL A 212 -6.47 5.80 11.59
C VAL A 212 -6.69 4.85 12.77
N LYS A 213 -7.92 4.34 12.90
CA LYS A 213 -8.24 3.34 13.92
C LYS A 213 -7.52 2.02 13.61
N ALA A 214 -6.98 1.39 14.65
CA ALA A 214 -6.34 0.09 14.53
C ALA A 214 -7.37 -0.97 14.12
N LEU A 215 -6.97 -1.91 13.27
CA LEU A 215 -7.81 -3.07 12.92
C LEU A 215 -7.92 -4.04 14.11
N ASP A 216 -6.81 -4.20 14.84
CA ASP A 216 -6.72 -5.03 16.04
C ASP A 216 -6.23 -4.22 17.23
N GLY A 217 -6.70 -4.56 18.44
CA GLY A 217 -6.28 -3.91 19.69
C GLY A 217 -6.93 -2.54 19.95
N PRO A 218 -6.58 -1.88 21.07
CA PRO A 218 -7.13 -0.57 21.41
C PRO A 218 -6.57 0.53 20.50
N SER A 219 -7.44 1.35 19.92
CA SER A 219 -7.06 2.45 19.01
C SER A 219 -6.47 3.69 19.72
N GLY A 220 -6.21 3.61 21.02
CA GLY A 220 -5.82 4.76 21.85
C GLY A 220 -7.00 5.64 22.23
N SER A 221 -6.74 6.93 22.48
CA SER A 221 -7.76 7.91 22.85
C SER A 221 -8.60 8.38 21.65
N GLU A 222 -9.88 8.69 21.89
CA GLU A 222 -10.78 9.25 20.86
C GLU A 222 -10.59 10.77 20.67
N VAL A 223 -9.89 11.42 21.61
CA VAL A 223 -9.55 12.85 21.65
C VAL A 223 -8.08 13.02 22.04
N ASP A 224 -7.49 14.14 21.63
CA ASP A 224 -6.19 14.55 22.17
C ASP A 224 -6.38 14.88 23.65
N PHE A 225 -5.53 14.34 24.51
CA PHE A 225 -5.59 14.68 25.93
C PHE A 225 -4.22 14.68 26.58
N THR A 226 -4.15 15.38 27.71
CA THR A 226 -2.97 15.39 28.56
C THR A 226 -3.38 15.40 30.03
N ASP A 227 -2.59 14.70 30.85
CA ASP A 227 -2.77 14.68 32.29
C ASP A 227 -1.40 14.53 33.00
N LEU A 228 -1.37 14.80 34.29
CA LEU A 228 -0.28 14.38 35.16
C LEU A 228 -0.32 12.86 35.28
N HIS A 229 0.83 12.22 35.06
CA HIS A 229 0.96 10.78 35.03
C HIS A 229 2.15 10.31 35.85
N ALA A 230 2.15 9.02 36.18
CA ALA A 230 3.25 8.39 36.88
C ALA A 230 3.56 7.02 36.28
N TRP A 231 4.85 6.72 36.19
CA TRP A 231 5.37 5.45 35.66
C TRP A 231 6.66 5.05 36.39
N THR A 232 7.22 3.91 36.01
CA THR A 232 8.40 3.33 36.65
C THR A 232 9.57 3.37 35.69
N GLU A 233 10.75 3.69 36.19
CA GLU A 233 11.99 3.48 35.45
C GLU A 233 12.87 2.45 36.13
N VAL A 234 13.46 1.56 35.35
CA VAL A 234 14.41 0.52 35.80
C VAL A 234 15.79 0.79 35.21
N PHE A 235 16.85 0.65 36.01
CA PHE A 235 18.21 0.84 35.55
C PHE A 235 18.79 -0.48 35.03
N LEU A 236 19.21 -0.51 33.77
CA LEU A 236 19.84 -1.66 33.14
C LEU A 236 21.26 -1.29 32.69
N PRO A 237 22.30 -2.06 33.06
CA PRO A 237 23.66 -1.87 32.55
C PRO A 237 23.69 -1.84 31.01
N GLY A 238 24.40 -0.87 30.43
CA GLY A 238 24.38 -0.57 28.99
C GLY A 238 23.27 0.40 28.56
N ALA A 239 22.04 0.23 29.05
CA ALA A 239 20.89 1.01 28.58
C ALA A 239 20.61 2.27 29.43
N GLY A 240 21.01 2.25 30.70
CA GLY A 240 20.65 3.28 31.67
C GLY A 240 19.21 3.12 32.18
N TRP A 241 18.51 4.24 32.42
CA TRP A 241 17.13 4.24 32.91
C TRP A 241 16.13 4.01 31.76
N VAL A 242 15.34 2.96 31.87
CA VAL A 242 14.32 2.57 30.89
C VAL A 242 12.94 2.67 31.52
N GLY A 243 12.01 3.39 30.88
CA GLY A 243 10.66 3.66 31.40
C GLY A 243 9.63 2.60 31.00
N LEU A 244 8.80 2.21 31.96
CA LEU A 244 7.68 1.28 31.82
C LEU A 244 6.44 1.87 32.48
N ASP A 245 5.33 1.84 31.75
CA ASP A 245 4.04 2.29 32.21
C ASP A 245 3.13 1.08 32.54
N PRO A 246 2.95 0.74 33.83
CA PRO A 246 2.12 -0.38 34.24
C PRO A 246 0.61 -0.13 34.09
N THR A 247 0.19 1.08 33.71
CA THR A 247 -1.23 1.33 33.42
C THR A 247 -1.60 0.94 32.00
N SER A 248 -0.68 1.12 31.05
CA SER A 248 -0.87 0.75 29.65
C SER A 248 -0.24 -0.61 29.30
N GLY A 249 0.69 -1.10 30.14
CA GLY A 249 1.45 -2.32 29.84
C GLY A 249 2.54 -2.10 28.79
N LEU A 250 2.82 -0.84 28.43
CA LEU A 250 3.78 -0.45 27.41
C LEU A 250 5.04 0.20 28.01
N PHE A 251 6.10 0.30 27.22
CA PHE A 251 7.26 1.12 27.58
C PHE A 251 6.93 2.61 27.37
N ALA A 252 7.63 3.48 28.09
CA ALA A 252 7.45 4.92 27.98
C ALA A 252 7.95 5.44 26.61
N GLY A 253 7.08 6.12 25.87
CA GLY A 253 7.34 6.69 24.54
C GLY A 253 7.48 8.21 24.57
N GLU A 254 7.30 8.86 23.42
CA GLU A 254 7.43 10.32 23.26
C GLU A 254 6.40 11.14 24.05
N GLY A 255 5.25 10.55 24.36
CA GLY A 255 4.20 11.14 25.20
C GLY A 255 4.54 11.22 26.68
N HIS A 256 5.54 10.47 27.15
CA HIS A 256 5.93 10.44 28.57
C HIS A 256 7.01 11.50 28.84
N ILE A 257 6.60 12.65 29.37
CA ILE A 257 7.49 13.79 29.63
C ILE A 257 7.84 13.80 31.14
N PRO A 258 9.00 13.24 31.56
CA PRO A 258 9.38 13.18 32.97
C PRO A 258 9.58 14.59 33.53
N LEU A 259 9.01 14.86 34.70
CA LEU A 259 9.23 16.10 35.45
C LEU A 259 10.15 15.84 36.66
N ALA A 260 9.89 14.77 37.40
CA ALA A 260 10.69 14.34 38.53
C ALA A 260 10.80 12.82 38.60
N ALA A 261 12.03 12.30 38.68
CA ALA A 261 12.32 10.89 38.87
C ALA A 261 13.11 10.67 40.17
N THR A 262 12.56 9.90 41.11
CA THR A 262 13.08 9.78 42.48
C THR A 262 12.94 8.35 43.03
N PRO A 263 13.80 7.94 44.00
CA PRO A 263 13.67 6.63 44.65
C PRO A 263 12.43 6.52 45.55
N THR A 264 11.81 7.64 45.94
CA THR A 264 10.63 7.68 46.82
C THR A 264 9.53 8.55 46.21
N THR A 265 8.26 8.20 46.43
CA THR A 265 7.11 8.90 45.84
C THR A 265 6.97 10.36 46.32
N GLY A 266 7.22 10.62 47.61
CA GLY A 266 7.07 11.97 48.19
C GLY A 266 8.00 13.02 47.60
N SER A 267 9.18 12.62 47.11
CA SER A 267 10.14 13.54 46.48
C SER A 267 9.78 13.89 45.04
N ALA A 268 8.89 13.12 44.41
CA ALA A 268 8.38 13.35 43.04
C ALA A 268 7.10 14.20 43.01
N ALA A 269 6.58 14.65 44.15
CA ALA A 269 5.36 15.47 44.17
C ALA A 269 5.54 16.75 43.33
N ALA A 270 4.60 16.98 42.41
CA ALA A 270 4.63 18.08 41.45
C ALA A 270 4.72 19.46 42.13
N ILE A 271 3.98 19.65 43.22
CA ILE A 271 4.01 20.86 44.04
C ILE A 271 4.12 20.44 45.52
N THR A 272 5.04 21.05 46.26
CA THR A 272 5.20 20.81 47.71
C THR A 272 5.30 22.14 48.44
N GLY A 273 4.52 22.32 49.50
CA GLY A 273 4.53 23.52 50.33
C GLY A 273 3.47 23.42 51.43
N PHE A 274 3.53 24.35 52.38
CA PHE A 274 2.55 24.46 53.45
C PHE A 274 1.92 25.85 53.44
N SER A 275 0.65 25.92 53.80
CA SER A 275 -0.05 27.16 54.13
C SER A 275 -0.34 27.21 55.63
N ASP A 276 -0.75 28.38 56.12
CA ASP A 276 -1.48 28.44 57.39
C ASP A 276 -2.70 27.49 57.33
N LYS A 277 -3.17 27.04 58.51
CA LYS A 277 -4.41 26.25 58.59
C LYS A 277 -5.58 27.04 58.01
N CYS A 278 -6.15 26.57 56.91
CA CYS A 278 -7.23 27.19 56.18
C CYS A 278 -8.10 26.14 55.48
N GLU A 279 -9.27 26.56 55.01
CA GLU A 279 -10.03 25.77 54.03
C GLU A 279 -9.49 26.12 52.65
N VAL A 280 -9.25 25.09 51.83
CA VAL A 280 -8.72 25.24 50.47
C VAL A 280 -9.58 24.47 49.50
N THR A 281 -10.00 25.15 48.44
CA THR A 281 -10.49 24.50 47.22
C THR A 281 -9.44 24.67 46.15
N PHE A 282 -9.37 23.74 45.20
CA PHE A 282 -8.43 23.87 44.10
C PHE A 282 -9.06 23.40 42.80
N ASP A 283 -8.60 24.02 41.71
CA ASP A 283 -9.03 23.76 40.35
C ASP A 283 -7.79 23.41 39.52
N VAL A 284 -7.86 22.31 38.78
CA VAL A 284 -6.82 21.90 37.82
C VAL A 284 -7.41 21.93 36.42
N THR A 285 -6.74 22.63 35.51
CA THR A 285 -7.04 22.64 34.08
C THR A 285 -5.80 22.17 33.34
N MET A 286 -5.97 21.18 32.47
CA MET A 286 -4.92 20.71 31.58
C MET A 286 -5.49 20.58 30.17
N GLU A 287 -4.80 21.18 29.20
CA GLU A 287 -5.21 21.24 27.81
C GLU A 287 -4.01 20.95 26.92
N VAL A 288 -4.27 20.30 25.79
CA VAL A 288 -3.29 20.10 24.73
C VAL A 288 -3.88 20.57 23.41
N GLU A 289 -3.12 21.36 22.67
CA GLU A 289 -3.50 21.89 21.36
C GLU A 289 -2.44 21.51 20.33
N ARG A 290 -2.85 20.98 19.18
CA ARG A 290 -1.97 20.81 18.02
C ARG A 290 -1.77 22.17 17.36
N ILE A 291 -0.59 22.77 17.56
CA ILE A 291 -0.28 24.12 17.03
C ILE A 291 0.36 24.08 15.63
N HIS A 292 0.95 22.94 15.26
CA HIS A 292 1.51 22.72 13.93
C HIS A 292 1.53 21.22 13.62
N GLU A 293 1.10 20.85 12.41
CA GLU A 293 1.15 19.47 11.93
C GLU A 293 1.86 19.45 10.58
N ASP A 294 3.00 18.77 10.51
CA ASP A 294 3.61 18.47 9.22
C ASP A 294 2.66 17.55 8.41
N PRO A 295 2.54 17.77 7.09
CA PRO A 295 1.76 16.91 6.21
C PRO A 295 2.21 15.45 6.34
N ARG A 296 1.26 14.52 6.51
CA ARG A 296 1.56 13.09 6.70
C ARG A 296 0.63 12.20 5.93
N VAL A 297 1.14 11.04 5.53
CA VAL A 297 0.43 10.08 4.67
C VAL A 297 -0.83 9.49 5.29
N THR A 298 -0.90 9.39 6.62
CA THR A 298 -2.07 8.88 7.36
C THR A 298 -3.23 9.87 7.41
N LYS A 299 -2.95 11.17 7.27
CA LYS A 299 -3.93 12.25 7.22
C LYS A 299 -3.40 13.36 6.30
N PRO A 300 -3.44 13.16 4.97
CA PRO A 300 -2.77 14.03 4.02
C PRO A 300 -3.39 15.43 3.95
N TYR A 301 -4.68 15.55 4.25
CA TYR A 301 -5.44 16.79 4.11
C TYR A 301 -6.31 17.04 5.35
N SER A 302 -6.40 18.30 5.75
CA SER A 302 -7.48 18.77 6.63
C SER A 302 -8.84 18.68 5.92
N ASP A 303 -9.93 18.69 6.69
CA ASP A 303 -11.29 18.64 6.12
C ASP A 303 -11.58 19.85 5.22
N GLU A 304 -11.05 21.02 5.57
CA GLU A 304 -11.16 22.23 4.74
C GLU A 304 -10.40 22.11 3.42
N GLN A 305 -9.14 21.65 3.45
CA GLN A 305 -8.36 21.40 2.23
C GLN A 305 -9.07 20.38 1.34
N TRP A 306 -9.56 19.28 1.92
CA TRP A 306 -10.27 18.25 1.16
C TRP A 306 -11.56 18.78 0.52
N HIS A 307 -12.33 19.60 1.24
CA HIS A 307 -13.51 20.24 0.68
C HIS A 307 -13.20 21.15 -0.52
N ARG A 308 -12.11 21.93 -0.44
CA ARG A 308 -11.62 22.77 -1.54
C ARG A 308 -11.15 21.93 -2.74
N ILE A 309 -10.43 20.83 -2.49
CA ILE A 309 -10.00 19.88 -3.53
C ILE A 309 -11.22 19.29 -4.24
N CYS A 310 -12.24 18.85 -3.50
CA CYS A 310 -13.46 18.31 -4.10
C CYS A 310 -14.21 19.36 -4.95
N THR A 311 -14.28 20.61 -4.45
CA THR A 311 -14.89 21.72 -5.19
C THR A 311 -14.14 22.00 -6.51
N LEU A 312 -12.81 21.95 -6.50
CA LEU A 312 -12.01 22.08 -7.71
C LEU A 312 -12.24 20.91 -8.68
N GLY A 313 -12.39 19.69 -8.18
CA GLY A 313 -12.74 18.53 -8.99
C GLY A 313 -14.09 18.68 -9.69
N ASP A 314 -15.11 19.17 -8.98
CA ASP A 314 -16.41 19.48 -9.57
C ASP A 314 -16.29 20.57 -10.67
N GLN A 315 -15.42 21.56 -10.45
CA GLN A 315 -15.16 22.61 -11.44
C GLN A 315 -14.46 22.08 -12.70
N VAL A 316 -13.44 21.22 -12.55
CA VAL A 316 -12.74 20.58 -13.67
C VAL A 316 -13.73 19.75 -14.50
N ASP A 317 -14.61 19.01 -13.83
CA ASP A 317 -15.64 18.21 -14.49
C ASP A 317 -16.65 19.05 -15.27
N ALA A 318 -17.09 20.18 -14.71
CA ALA A 318 -17.97 21.11 -15.42
C ALA A 318 -17.32 21.62 -16.71
N GLU A 319 -16.02 21.91 -16.69
CA GLU A 319 -15.26 22.34 -17.86
C GLU A 319 -15.07 21.20 -18.88
N LEU A 320 -14.78 19.97 -18.44
CA LEU A 320 -14.69 18.79 -19.31
C LEU A 320 -16.01 18.50 -20.03
N LEU A 321 -17.14 18.66 -19.33
CA LEU A 321 -18.49 18.52 -19.91
C LEU A 321 -18.78 19.65 -20.90
N GLN A 322 -18.47 20.90 -20.55
CA GLN A 322 -18.69 22.06 -21.42
C GLN A 322 -17.91 21.94 -22.74
N GLN A 323 -16.74 21.30 -22.71
CA GLN A 323 -15.88 21.13 -23.88
C GLN A 323 -16.07 19.80 -24.63
N ASP A 324 -17.06 18.99 -24.24
CA ASP A 324 -17.37 17.66 -24.83
C ASP A 324 -16.16 16.70 -24.88
N VAL A 325 -15.34 16.68 -23.83
CA VAL A 325 -14.15 15.82 -23.77
C VAL A 325 -14.51 14.34 -23.64
N ARG A 326 -15.64 14.03 -22.98
CA ARG A 326 -16.14 12.67 -22.71
C ARG A 326 -15.14 11.76 -21.97
N LEU A 327 -14.31 12.36 -21.13
CA LEU A 327 -13.27 11.68 -20.38
C LEU A 327 -13.85 10.70 -19.35
N THR A 328 -13.46 9.44 -19.45
CA THR A 328 -13.55 8.47 -18.35
C THR A 328 -12.16 8.23 -17.77
N MET A 329 -12.10 7.92 -16.49
CA MET A 329 -10.85 7.65 -15.80
C MET A 329 -11.01 6.49 -14.82
N GLY A 330 -10.12 5.51 -14.90
CA GLY A 330 -10.02 4.39 -13.98
C GLY A 330 -8.60 4.25 -13.45
N GLY A 331 -8.34 3.16 -12.75
CA GLY A 331 -6.99 2.83 -12.31
C GLY A 331 -6.82 1.35 -12.01
N GLU A 332 -5.55 0.98 -11.85
CA GLU A 332 -5.10 -0.36 -11.47
C GLU A 332 -4.36 -0.30 -10.11
N PRO A 333 -5.02 0.10 -9.01
CA PRO A 333 -4.40 0.14 -7.69
C PRO A 333 -3.94 -1.24 -7.24
N THR A 334 -2.81 -1.26 -6.55
CA THR A 334 -2.19 -2.49 -6.06
C THR A 334 -2.15 -2.53 -4.53
N PHE A 335 -2.27 -3.74 -3.98
CA PHE A 335 -2.40 -3.99 -2.55
C PHE A 335 -1.48 -5.12 -2.09
N VAL A 336 -1.04 -5.04 -0.84
CA VAL A 336 -0.30 -6.09 -0.14
C VAL A 336 -0.92 -6.40 1.22
N SER A 337 -0.61 -7.56 1.80
CA SER A 337 -1.09 -7.88 3.14
C SER A 337 -0.52 -6.92 4.20
N VAL A 338 -1.37 -6.49 5.13
CA VAL A 338 -0.91 -5.71 6.31
C VAL A 338 -0.30 -6.62 7.39
N ASP A 339 -0.56 -7.93 7.31
CA ASP A 339 -0.10 -8.93 8.29
C ASP A 339 1.28 -9.49 7.96
N ASP A 340 1.63 -9.47 6.68
CA ASP A 340 2.81 -10.12 6.12
C ASP A 340 3.22 -9.35 4.87
N MET A 341 4.21 -8.46 5.03
CA MET A 341 4.78 -7.71 3.91
C MET A 341 6.09 -8.34 3.40
N GLU A 342 6.59 -9.38 4.06
CA GLU A 342 7.95 -9.88 3.90
C GLU A 342 8.03 -11.14 3.05
N SER A 343 6.99 -11.99 3.11
CA SER A 343 7.04 -13.28 2.43
C SER A 343 7.19 -13.15 0.91
N PRO A 344 7.73 -14.18 0.23
CA PRO A 344 7.94 -14.16 -1.21
C PRO A 344 6.70 -13.78 -2.02
N GLN A 345 5.51 -14.23 -1.62
CA GLN A 345 4.24 -13.83 -2.26
C GLN A 345 4.03 -12.31 -2.30
N TRP A 346 4.48 -11.56 -1.30
CA TRP A 346 4.31 -10.11 -1.26
C TRP A 346 5.54 -9.34 -1.71
N ASN A 347 6.62 -10.01 -2.14
CA ASN A 347 7.82 -9.33 -2.65
C ASN A 347 8.19 -9.69 -4.08
N THR A 348 8.11 -10.96 -4.46
CA THR A 348 8.62 -11.45 -5.76
C THR A 348 7.67 -12.40 -6.46
N GLU A 349 6.97 -13.26 -5.73
CA GLU A 349 6.11 -14.29 -6.30
C GLU A 349 4.73 -13.71 -6.68
N ALA A 350 4.18 -14.22 -7.78
CA ALA A 350 2.85 -13.83 -8.21
C ALA A 350 1.76 -14.50 -7.38
N LEU A 351 1.94 -15.78 -7.05
CA LEU A 351 0.99 -16.57 -6.27
C LEU A 351 1.52 -16.76 -4.84
N GLY A 352 0.67 -17.26 -3.96
CA GLY A 352 1.01 -17.50 -2.56
C GLY A 352 -0.17 -18.10 -1.79
N GLU A 353 0.12 -18.58 -0.59
CA GLU A 353 -0.86 -19.28 0.26
C GLU A 353 -2.09 -18.41 0.57
N HIS A 354 -1.89 -17.13 0.88
CA HIS A 354 -2.95 -16.26 1.38
C HIS A 354 -3.47 -15.25 0.36
N LYS A 355 -2.79 -15.06 -0.78
CA LYS A 355 -3.21 -14.09 -1.81
C LYS A 355 -4.62 -14.34 -2.33
N ARG A 356 -4.94 -15.60 -2.63
CA ARG A 356 -6.25 -15.96 -3.18
C ARG A 356 -7.37 -15.73 -2.16
N GLU A 357 -7.16 -16.14 -0.91
CA GLU A 357 -8.10 -15.92 0.20
C GLU A 357 -8.40 -14.43 0.38
N ARG A 358 -7.37 -13.59 0.44
CA ARG A 358 -7.51 -12.13 0.59
C ARG A 358 -8.21 -11.48 -0.62
N ALA A 359 -7.92 -11.96 -1.83
CA ALA A 359 -8.59 -11.50 -3.05
C ALA A 359 -10.07 -11.89 -3.10
N GLU A 360 -10.43 -13.12 -2.70
CA GLU A 360 -11.82 -13.59 -2.64
C GLU A 360 -12.63 -12.84 -1.56
N ALA A 361 -12.00 -12.53 -0.41
CA ALA A 361 -12.60 -11.68 0.61
C ALA A 361 -12.87 -10.27 0.09
N LEU A 362 -11.90 -9.67 -0.60
CA LEU A 362 -12.05 -8.33 -1.20
C LEU A 362 -13.14 -8.33 -2.29
N LEU A 363 -13.13 -9.34 -3.18
CA LEU A 363 -14.15 -9.53 -4.21
C LEU A 363 -15.56 -9.50 -3.62
N THR A 364 -15.79 -10.25 -2.54
CA THR A 364 -17.10 -10.36 -1.89
C THR A 364 -17.58 -9.01 -1.37
N ARG A 365 -16.69 -8.24 -0.73
CA ARG A 365 -17.03 -6.93 -0.17
C ARG A 365 -17.26 -5.88 -1.27
N LEU A 366 -16.42 -5.86 -2.30
CA LEU A 366 -16.60 -4.95 -3.45
C LEU A 366 -17.86 -5.29 -4.25
N GLN A 367 -18.17 -6.57 -4.43
CA GLN A 367 -19.39 -7.00 -5.09
C GLN A 367 -20.63 -6.52 -4.33
N ALA A 368 -20.64 -6.66 -3.00
CA ALA A 368 -21.73 -6.16 -2.16
C ALA A 368 -21.85 -4.63 -2.20
N ALA A 369 -20.72 -3.91 -2.32
CA ALA A 369 -20.68 -2.45 -2.37
C ALA A 369 -21.15 -1.87 -3.71
N TYR A 370 -20.79 -2.52 -4.84
CA TYR A 370 -20.96 -1.94 -6.17
C TYR A 370 -21.97 -2.65 -7.07
N ALA A 371 -22.10 -3.96 -6.95
CA ALA A 371 -22.69 -4.78 -8.00
C ALA A 371 -23.62 -5.89 -7.45
N PRO A 372 -24.68 -5.55 -6.70
CA PRO A 372 -25.68 -6.54 -6.32
C PRO A 372 -26.32 -7.15 -7.58
N GLY A 373 -26.47 -8.48 -7.61
CA GLY A 373 -26.99 -9.20 -8.79
C GLY A 373 -25.96 -9.39 -9.92
N SER A 374 -24.68 -9.19 -9.65
CA SER A 374 -23.56 -9.49 -10.56
C SER A 374 -23.33 -10.98 -10.79
N ALA A 375 -22.65 -11.30 -11.88
CA ALA A 375 -22.03 -12.60 -12.09
C ALA A 375 -20.57 -12.57 -11.62
N ILE A 376 -20.14 -13.58 -10.87
CA ILE A 376 -18.75 -13.78 -10.49
C ILE A 376 -18.17 -14.89 -11.37
N GLN A 377 -17.03 -14.63 -12.00
CA GLN A 377 -16.37 -15.56 -12.90
C GLN A 377 -14.87 -15.67 -12.60
N GLN A 378 -14.36 -16.89 -12.54
CA GLN A 378 -12.92 -17.18 -12.49
C GLN A 378 -12.35 -17.29 -13.89
N GLN A 379 -11.34 -16.48 -14.19
CA GLN A 379 -10.76 -16.40 -15.52
C GLN A 379 -9.27 -16.73 -15.49
N GLN A 380 -8.73 -16.98 -16.68
CA GLN A 380 -7.30 -17.07 -16.87
C GLN A 380 -6.66 -15.68 -16.71
N GLY A 381 -5.80 -15.53 -15.72
CA GLY A 381 -4.97 -14.34 -15.51
C GLY A 381 -3.74 -14.31 -16.42
N LYS A 382 -2.83 -13.38 -16.14
CA LYS A 382 -1.55 -13.26 -16.87
C LYS A 382 -0.75 -14.56 -16.76
N TRP A 383 -0.09 -14.98 -17.84
CA TRP A 383 0.76 -16.17 -17.88
C TRP A 383 2.09 -15.82 -18.53
N TYR A 384 3.19 -15.94 -17.78
CA TYR A 384 4.52 -15.57 -18.27
C TYR A 384 5.35 -16.80 -18.65
N PRO A 385 6.27 -16.68 -19.64
CA PRO A 385 7.18 -17.76 -20.01
C PRO A 385 7.96 -18.27 -18.79
N GLY A 386 7.92 -19.59 -18.55
CA GLY A 386 8.57 -20.24 -17.41
C GLY A 386 7.63 -20.55 -16.24
N GLU A 387 6.42 -20.00 -16.20
CA GLU A 387 5.41 -20.39 -15.21
C GLU A 387 4.71 -21.69 -15.64
N PRO A 388 4.54 -22.67 -14.73
CA PRO A 388 3.96 -23.97 -15.07
C PRO A 388 2.45 -23.91 -15.35
N LEU A 389 1.77 -22.91 -14.79
CA LEU A 389 0.31 -22.72 -14.89
C LEU A 389 0.00 -21.22 -15.08
N PRO A 390 -1.09 -20.89 -15.79
CA PRO A 390 -1.58 -19.52 -15.82
C PRO A 390 -2.08 -19.11 -14.44
N ARG A 391 -1.98 -17.82 -14.14
CA ARG A 391 -2.48 -17.25 -12.89
C ARG A 391 -4.02 -17.20 -12.91
N TRP A 392 -4.64 -16.99 -11.75
CA TRP A 392 -6.10 -16.79 -11.65
C TRP A 392 -6.45 -15.31 -11.83
N ALA A 393 -7.68 -15.02 -12.26
CA ALA A 393 -8.28 -13.70 -12.25
C ALA A 393 -9.72 -13.80 -11.74
N LEU A 394 -10.08 -12.96 -10.78
CA LEU A 394 -11.43 -12.94 -10.20
C LEU A 394 -12.19 -11.75 -10.78
N ALA A 395 -13.19 -12.00 -11.61
CA ALA A 395 -13.94 -10.95 -12.28
C ALA A 395 -15.38 -10.89 -11.76
N CYS A 396 -15.90 -9.68 -11.63
CA CYS A 396 -17.28 -9.39 -11.29
C CYS A 396 -17.91 -8.56 -12.41
N TYR A 397 -19.01 -9.03 -13.00
CA TYR A 397 -19.72 -8.38 -14.10
C TYR A 397 -21.14 -7.99 -13.70
N TRP A 398 -21.62 -6.82 -14.14
CA TRP A 398 -23.02 -6.42 -13.97
C TRP A 398 -23.50 -5.54 -15.12
N ARG A 399 -24.82 -5.45 -15.33
CA ARG A 399 -25.43 -4.61 -16.35
C ARG A 399 -25.62 -3.18 -15.83
N LYS A 400 -25.37 -2.19 -16.69
CA LYS A 400 -25.61 -0.77 -16.37
C LYS A 400 -27.09 -0.42 -16.20
N ASP A 401 -27.98 -1.19 -16.80
CA ASP A 401 -29.43 -1.00 -16.67
C ASP A 401 -30.02 -1.53 -15.34
N GLY A 402 -29.18 -2.09 -14.46
CA GLY A 402 -29.59 -2.59 -13.15
C GLY A 402 -30.32 -3.94 -13.18
N VAL A 403 -30.49 -4.57 -14.35
CA VAL A 403 -31.03 -5.91 -14.44
C VAL A 403 -29.95 -6.91 -13.97
N PRO A 404 -30.24 -7.80 -12.99
CA PRO A 404 -29.27 -8.76 -12.50
C PRO A 404 -28.74 -9.69 -13.61
N LEU A 405 -27.43 -9.93 -13.65
CA LEU A 405 -26.86 -11.02 -14.44
C LEU A 405 -27.13 -12.38 -13.81
N TRP A 406 -27.11 -12.42 -12.47
CA TRP A 406 -27.39 -13.59 -11.66
C TRP A 406 -28.39 -13.20 -10.56
N ARG A 407 -29.55 -13.85 -10.52
CA ARG A 407 -30.68 -13.46 -9.66
C ARG A 407 -30.62 -14.07 -8.27
N ASP A 408 -30.12 -15.30 -8.13
CA ASP A 408 -30.10 -16.03 -6.85
C ASP A 408 -28.66 -16.42 -6.44
N PRO A 409 -27.96 -15.58 -5.66
CA PRO A 409 -26.55 -15.74 -5.34
C PRO A 409 -26.18 -17.07 -4.69
N LYS A 410 -27.12 -17.76 -4.03
CA LYS A 410 -26.84 -19.06 -3.38
C LYS A 410 -26.47 -20.16 -4.37
N TRP A 411 -26.76 -19.98 -5.66
CA TRP A 411 -26.37 -20.92 -6.72
C TRP A 411 -24.98 -20.65 -7.30
N LEU A 412 -24.29 -19.60 -6.84
CA LEU A 412 -22.86 -19.42 -7.11
C LEU A 412 -22.06 -20.06 -5.97
N ALA A 413 -21.24 -21.07 -6.29
CA ALA A 413 -20.47 -21.81 -5.30
C ALA A 413 -19.40 -20.98 -4.57
N CYS A 414 -19.06 -19.79 -5.07
CA CYS A 414 -18.16 -18.83 -4.42
C CYS A 414 -18.84 -17.94 -3.37
N MET A 415 -20.17 -17.87 -3.33
CA MET A 415 -20.90 -16.97 -2.45
C MET A 415 -21.16 -17.58 -1.08
N GLU A 416 -21.17 -16.73 -0.05
CA GLU A 416 -21.54 -17.13 1.30
C GLU A 416 -23.00 -17.62 1.34
N GLY A 417 -23.25 -18.74 2.01
CA GLY A 417 -24.57 -19.36 2.08
C GLY A 417 -24.93 -20.32 0.93
N ALA A 418 -24.03 -20.54 -0.03
CA ALA A 418 -24.21 -21.58 -1.04
C ALA A 418 -24.29 -22.98 -0.39
N PRO A 419 -25.28 -23.83 -0.75
CA PRO A 419 -25.41 -25.16 -0.16
C PRO A 419 -24.20 -26.04 -0.49
N LYS A 420 -23.68 -26.72 0.53
CA LYS A 420 -22.60 -27.71 0.35
C LYS A 420 -23.20 -28.99 -0.23
N VAL A 421 -23.04 -29.18 -1.54
CA VAL A 421 -23.48 -30.37 -2.27
C VAL A 421 -22.26 -31.21 -2.62
N ALA A 422 -22.31 -32.53 -2.42
CA ALA A 422 -21.28 -33.42 -2.92
C ALA A 422 -21.38 -33.47 -4.44
N VAL A 423 -20.33 -33.05 -5.14
CA VAL A 423 -20.27 -33.01 -6.60
C VAL A 423 -19.41 -34.16 -7.09
N ASP A 424 -19.96 -34.97 -7.98
CA ASP A 424 -19.35 -36.14 -8.60
C ASP A 424 -19.70 -36.21 -10.10
N ASP A 425 -19.22 -37.25 -10.79
CA ASP A 425 -19.52 -37.49 -12.21
C ASP A 425 -21.04 -37.58 -12.48
N THR A 426 -21.80 -38.24 -11.60
CA THR A 426 -23.28 -38.33 -11.72
C THR A 426 -23.93 -36.95 -11.72
N THR A 427 -23.46 -36.05 -10.85
CA THR A 427 -23.94 -34.66 -10.76
C THR A 427 -23.58 -33.89 -12.03
N ALA A 428 -22.36 -34.06 -12.54
CA ALA A 428 -21.91 -33.44 -13.79
C ALA A 428 -22.73 -33.93 -15.00
N GLN A 429 -23.05 -35.22 -15.11
CA GLN A 429 -23.92 -35.78 -16.14
C GLN A 429 -25.34 -35.19 -16.07
N ARG A 430 -25.94 -35.15 -14.87
CA ARG A 430 -27.28 -34.58 -14.66
C ARG A 430 -27.33 -33.11 -15.03
N PHE A 431 -26.30 -32.35 -14.69
CA PHE A 431 -26.20 -30.93 -15.05
C PHE A 431 -26.03 -30.74 -16.56
N THR A 432 -25.11 -31.49 -17.18
CA THR A 432 -24.88 -31.45 -18.63
C THR A 432 -26.14 -31.82 -19.41
N LYS A 433 -26.93 -32.76 -18.90
CA LYS A 433 -28.26 -33.12 -19.42
C LYS A 433 -29.22 -31.95 -19.40
N ALA A 434 -29.48 -31.41 -18.21
CA ALA A 434 -30.41 -30.31 -18.01
C ALA A 434 -30.03 -29.07 -18.83
N LEU A 435 -28.72 -28.83 -19.00
CA LEU A 435 -28.18 -27.73 -19.80
C LEU A 435 -28.38 -27.98 -21.30
N SER A 436 -28.05 -29.17 -21.79
CA SER A 436 -28.17 -29.51 -23.22
C SER A 436 -29.61 -29.50 -23.70
N GLU A 437 -30.54 -30.01 -22.88
CA GLU A 437 -31.98 -29.95 -23.16
C GLU A 437 -32.42 -28.50 -23.39
N ARG A 438 -32.07 -27.57 -22.48
CA ARG A 438 -32.44 -26.15 -22.58
C ARG A 438 -31.76 -25.39 -23.73
N LEU A 439 -30.53 -25.77 -24.07
CA LEU A 439 -29.82 -25.22 -25.22
C LEU A 439 -30.33 -25.79 -26.55
N GLY A 440 -31.16 -26.84 -26.53
CA GLY A 440 -31.66 -27.51 -27.74
C GLY A 440 -30.60 -28.37 -28.44
N VAL A 441 -29.63 -28.88 -27.67
CA VAL A 441 -28.50 -29.68 -28.16
C VAL A 441 -28.69 -31.15 -27.80
N ALA A 442 -28.43 -32.05 -28.76
CA ALA A 442 -28.60 -33.49 -28.54
C ALA A 442 -27.48 -34.10 -27.68
N GLU A 443 -27.84 -35.01 -26.77
CA GLU A 443 -26.92 -35.70 -25.85
C GLU A 443 -25.76 -36.43 -26.57
N ARG A 444 -25.96 -36.85 -27.82
CA ARG A 444 -24.94 -37.52 -28.66
C ARG A 444 -23.69 -36.68 -28.97
N TYR A 445 -23.69 -35.40 -28.62
CA TYR A 445 -22.57 -34.49 -28.82
C TYR A 445 -21.74 -34.27 -27.55
N TRP A 446 -22.12 -34.87 -26.42
CA TRP A 446 -21.29 -34.81 -25.22
C TRP A 446 -20.06 -35.67 -25.41
N ILE A 447 -18.92 -35.15 -24.96
CA ILE A 447 -17.65 -35.85 -25.09
C ILE A 447 -17.06 -35.97 -23.68
N PRO A 448 -17.03 -37.19 -23.09
CA PRO A 448 -16.35 -37.40 -21.82
C PRO A 448 -14.85 -37.19 -22.01
N ALA A 449 -14.25 -36.40 -21.11
CA ALA A 449 -12.84 -36.06 -21.12
C ALA A 449 -12.08 -36.84 -20.03
N TYR A 450 -10.84 -37.23 -20.33
CA TYR A 450 -9.99 -38.05 -19.47
C TYR A 450 -8.58 -37.44 -19.37
N GLU A 451 -7.87 -37.74 -18.28
CA GLU A 451 -6.45 -37.41 -18.15
C GLU A 451 -5.58 -38.33 -19.03
N ASP A 452 -4.53 -37.80 -19.64
CA ASP A 452 -3.62 -38.61 -20.46
C ASP A 452 -2.60 -39.38 -19.59
N ALA A 453 -3.04 -40.51 -19.05
CA ALA A 453 -2.22 -41.41 -18.24
C ALA A 453 -0.86 -41.76 -18.86
N TYR A 454 -0.82 -41.93 -20.20
CA TYR A 454 0.39 -42.30 -20.92
C TYR A 454 1.46 -41.20 -20.85
N TYR A 455 1.05 -39.93 -20.92
CA TYR A 455 1.97 -38.80 -20.80
C TYR A 455 2.69 -38.82 -19.44
N TYR A 456 1.95 -39.02 -18.36
CA TYR A 456 2.52 -39.00 -17.01
C TYR A 456 3.46 -40.20 -16.75
N LEU A 457 3.11 -41.40 -17.24
CA LEU A 457 3.97 -42.58 -17.19
C LEU A 457 5.25 -42.42 -18.03
N TRP A 458 5.15 -41.81 -19.20
CA TRP A 458 6.33 -41.49 -20.03
C TRP A 458 7.22 -40.45 -19.37
N LYS A 459 6.64 -39.40 -18.77
CA LYS A 459 7.37 -38.35 -18.05
C LYS A 459 8.12 -38.91 -16.85
N GLU A 460 7.51 -39.79 -16.06
CA GLU A 460 8.17 -40.51 -14.95
C GLU A 460 9.40 -41.30 -15.43
N GLN A 461 9.28 -42.04 -16.54
CA GLN A 461 10.39 -42.80 -17.12
C GLN A 461 11.50 -41.93 -17.72
N SER A 462 11.21 -40.66 -18.00
CA SER A 462 12.18 -39.70 -18.53
C SER A 462 12.97 -38.95 -17.43
N LEU A 463 12.69 -39.21 -16.15
CA LEU A 463 13.42 -38.62 -15.03
C LEU A 463 14.89 -39.10 -15.01
N PRO A 464 15.86 -38.24 -14.60
CA PRO A 464 17.26 -38.64 -14.50
C PRO A 464 17.46 -39.83 -13.56
N VAL A 465 18.41 -40.72 -13.89
CA VAL A 465 18.69 -41.97 -13.15
C VAL A 465 19.06 -41.73 -11.67
N ASN A 466 19.50 -40.52 -11.32
CA ASN A 466 19.87 -40.09 -9.97
C ASN A 466 18.72 -39.45 -9.17
N VAL A 467 17.49 -39.43 -9.71
CA VAL A 467 16.28 -39.01 -9.00
C VAL A 467 15.50 -40.27 -8.63
N ASP A 468 15.55 -40.68 -7.36
CA ASP A 468 14.69 -41.76 -6.85
C ASP A 468 13.29 -41.19 -6.54
N PRO A 469 12.22 -41.61 -7.24
CA PRO A 469 10.85 -41.17 -6.98
C PRO A 469 10.34 -41.52 -5.58
N ARG A 470 11.02 -42.40 -4.84
CA ARG A 470 10.62 -42.87 -3.50
C ARG A 470 11.34 -42.15 -2.35
N GLU A 471 12.48 -41.50 -2.61
CA GLU A 471 13.28 -40.82 -1.57
C GLU A 471 13.19 -39.29 -1.62
N ALA A 472 12.67 -38.70 -2.70
CA ALA A 472 12.48 -37.24 -2.75
C ALA A 472 11.29 -36.79 -1.89
N ASN A 473 11.48 -35.69 -1.15
CA ASN A 473 10.53 -35.09 -0.21
C ASN A 473 9.13 -34.95 -0.85
N LEU A 474 8.17 -35.73 -0.36
CA LEU A 474 6.79 -35.76 -0.88
C LEU A 474 6.06 -34.43 -0.74
N LYS A 475 6.55 -33.48 0.07
CA LYS A 475 5.88 -32.20 0.31
C LYS A 475 6.11 -31.13 -0.78
N ASP A 476 7.06 -31.32 -1.68
CA ASP A 476 7.63 -30.21 -2.48
C ASP A 476 7.55 -30.39 -4.01
N ASP A 477 7.00 -31.51 -4.50
CA ASP A 477 6.92 -31.79 -5.95
C ASP A 477 5.45 -31.85 -6.41
N ALA A 478 4.97 -30.75 -7.01
CA ALA A 478 3.59 -30.59 -7.47
C ALA A 478 3.18 -31.67 -8.49
N GLU A 479 4.11 -32.12 -9.33
CA GLU A 479 3.87 -33.17 -10.33
C GLU A 479 3.69 -34.55 -9.69
N ARG A 480 4.36 -34.81 -8.55
CA ARG A 480 4.26 -36.08 -7.82
C ARG A 480 2.98 -36.17 -6.97
N HIS A 481 2.56 -35.06 -6.34
CA HIS A 481 1.22 -34.96 -5.76
C HIS A 481 0.10 -35.14 -6.79
N ARG A 482 0.32 -34.62 -8.02
CA ARG A 482 -0.61 -34.81 -9.13
C ARG A 482 -0.67 -36.28 -9.55
N LEU A 483 0.48 -36.94 -9.73
CA LEU A 483 0.53 -38.36 -10.06
C LEU A 483 -0.14 -39.22 -8.97
N ALA A 484 0.05 -38.90 -7.69
CA ALA A 484 -0.62 -39.56 -6.58
C ALA A 484 -2.15 -39.41 -6.67
N ARG A 485 -2.67 -38.19 -6.91
CA ARG A 485 -4.10 -37.95 -7.12
C ARG A 485 -4.66 -38.71 -8.33
N LEU A 486 -3.94 -38.72 -9.45
CA LEU A 486 -4.34 -39.43 -10.68
C LEU A 486 -4.39 -40.95 -10.48
N LEU A 487 -3.45 -41.50 -9.71
CA LEU A 487 -3.43 -42.92 -9.36
C LEU A 487 -4.51 -43.30 -8.33
N GLU A 488 -4.89 -42.37 -7.44
CA GLU A 488 -5.99 -42.55 -6.48
C GLU A 488 -7.38 -42.44 -7.14
N GLN A 489 -7.56 -41.52 -8.10
CA GLN A 489 -8.82 -41.34 -8.82
C GLN A 489 -9.09 -42.47 -9.83
N GLY A 490 -8.06 -43.05 -10.45
CA GLY A 490 -8.23 -44.05 -11.51
C GLY A 490 -8.06 -43.44 -12.89
N LEU A 491 -7.29 -44.10 -13.76
CA LEU A 491 -6.86 -43.58 -15.06
C LEU A 491 -7.96 -43.67 -16.15
N ASP A 492 -9.07 -44.31 -15.82
CA ASP A 492 -10.26 -44.53 -16.65
C ASP A 492 -11.49 -43.74 -16.17
N GLU A 493 -11.36 -42.93 -15.12
CA GLU A 493 -12.44 -42.06 -14.64
C GLU A 493 -12.64 -40.82 -15.51
N VAL A 494 -13.89 -40.40 -15.64
CA VAL A 494 -14.27 -39.20 -16.39
C VAL A 494 -13.93 -37.96 -15.55
N VAL A 495 -13.15 -37.05 -16.12
CA VAL A 495 -12.81 -35.76 -15.49
C VAL A 495 -13.97 -34.78 -15.59
N GLY A 496 -14.69 -34.82 -16.71
CA GLY A 496 -15.84 -33.96 -17.00
C GLY A 496 -16.33 -34.09 -18.44
N TYR A 497 -17.28 -33.26 -18.82
CA TYR A 497 -17.96 -33.33 -20.13
C TYR A 497 -17.70 -32.08 -20.97
N ALA A 498 -17.10 -32.28 -22.15
CA ALA A 498 -16.96 -31.24 -23.15
C ALA A 498 -18.19 -31.25 -24.08
N LEU A 499 -18.78 -30.07 -24.27
CA LEU A 499 -19.91 -29.82 -25.15
C LEU A 499 -19.47 -28.82 -26.22
N PRO A 500 -19.07 -29.27 -27.44
CA PRO A 500 -18.75 -28.37 -28.53
C PRO A 500 -19.94 -27.47 -28.83
N LEU A 501 -19.78 -26.17 -28.63
CA LEU A 501 -20.91 -25.24 -28.56
C LEU A 501 -20.57 -23.93 -29.25
N ARG A 502 -21.44 -23.49 -30.17
CA ARG A 502 -21.44 -22.15 -30.75
C ARG A 502 -22.86 -21.62 -30.89
N HIS A 503 -23.02 -20.31 -30.93
CA HIS A 503 -24.29 -19.73 -31.38
C HIS A 503 -24.45 -19.91 -32.90
N SER A 504 -25.66 -20.19 -33.38
CA SER A 504 -25.93 -20.41 -34.79
C SER A 504 -25.63 -19.16 -35.62
N ILE A 505 -24.96 -19.36 -36.75
CA ILE A 505 -24.65 -18.31 -37.74
C ILE A 505 -25.88 -18.04 -38.65
N SER A 506 -26.76 -19.05 -38.80
CA SER A 506 -27.87 -19.01 -39.77
C SER A 506 -29.23 -18.73 -39.14
N GLN A 507 -29.40 -18.97 -37.83
CA GLN A 507 -30.65 -18.80 -37.10
C GLN A 507 -30.42 -17.98 -35.83
N ALA A 508 -31.15 -16.88 -35.67
CA ALA A 508 -31.09 -16.09 -34.45
C ALA A 508 -31.64 -16.89 -33.24
N HIS A 509 -31.00 -16.76 -32.08
CA HIS A 509 -31.40 -17.38 -30.80
C HIS A 509 -31.36 -18.92 -30.74
N ARG A 510 -30.45 -19.55 -31.49
CA ARG A 510 -30.27 -21.02 -31.48
C ARG A 510 -28.82 -21.41 -31.24
N TRP A 511 -28.61 -22.41 -30.38
CA TRP A 511 -27.29 -23.02 -30.17
C TRP A 511 -27.05 -24.20 -31.12
N GLU A 512 -25.82 -24.30 -31.61
CA GLU A 512 -25.33 -25.38 -32.47
C GLU A 512 -24.24 -26.18 -31.76
N SER A 513 -24.23 -27.48 -32.01
CA SER A 513 -23.23 -28.42 -31.48
C SER A 513 -22.79 -29.37 -32.58
N GLY A 514 -21.59 -29.92 -32.44
CA GLY A 514 -20.96 -30.74 -33.47
C GLY A 514 -20.17 -31.89 -32.88
N ARG A 515 -19.88 -32.91 -33.70
CA ARG A 515 -18.96 -33.99 -33.30
C ARG A 515 -17.52 -33.53 -33.51
N TRP A 516 -16.65 -33.84 -32.55
CA TRP A 516 -15.21 -33.75 -32.75
C TRP A 516 -14.69 -35.07 -33.32
N PRO A 517 -13.99 -35.04 -34.47
CA PRO A 517 -13.31 -36.23 -34.99
C PRO A 517 -12.03 -36.45 -34.18
N LEU A 518 -12.15 -37.22 -33.10
CA LEU A 518 -11.02 -37.56 -32.23
C LEU A 518 -10.12 -38.61 -32.90
N LYS A 519 -8.79 -38.45 -32.79
CA LYS A 519 -7.81 -39.44 -33.29
C LYS A 519 -7.71 -40.69 -32.40
N ARG A 520 -8.02 -40.55 -31.11
CA ARG A 520 -8.07 -41.62 -30.11
C ARG A 520 -9.55 -41.86 -29.76
N ASP A 521 -9.87 -43.05 -29.24
CA ASP A 521 -11.25 -43.42 -28.88
C ASP A 521 -11.89 -42.49 -27.82
N HIS A 522 -11.07 -41.78 -27.04
CA HIS A 522 -11.48 -40.84 -26.00
C HIS A 522 -10.83 -39.46 -26.18
N LEU A 523 -11.47 -38.44 -25.60
CA LEU A 523 -10.90 -37.08 -25.51
C LEU A 523 -9.93 -37.02 -24.33
N PHE A 524 -8.64 -36.94 -24.63
CA PHE A 524 -7.61 -36.79 -23.62
C PHE A 524 -7.25 -35.30 -23.46
N LEU A 525 -7.29 -34.81 -22.23
CA LEU A 525 -6.91 -33.43 -21.90
C LEU A 525 -5.41 -33.24 -22.03
N VAL A 526 -5.01 -32.01 -22.38
CA VAL A 526 -3.63 -31.56 -22.25
C VAL A 526 -3.27 -31.63 -20.75
N PRO A 527 -2.16 -32.29 -20.38
CA PRO A 527 -1.72 -32.41 -18.99
C PRO A 527 -1.57 -31.04 -18.28
N GLY A 528 -2.09 -30.91 -17.06
CA GLY A 528 -1.99 -29.68 -16.24
C GLY A 528 -3.10 -29.56 -15.19
N ASP A 529 -2.99 -28.58 -14.29
CA ASP A 529 -4.00 -28.30 -13.24
C ASP A 529 -5.02 -27.22 -13.63
N SER A 530 -4.90 -26.64 -14.83
CA SER A 530 -5.87 -25.65 -15.32
C SER A 530 -7.27 -26.27 -15.49
N PRO A 531 -8.33 -25.45 -15.48
CA PRO A 531 -9.66 -25.88 -15.92
C PRO A 531 -9.66 -26.72 -17.19
N MET A 532 -10.49 -27.77 -17.25
CA MET A 532 -10.49 -28.69 -18.39
C MET A 532 -10.73 -27.97 -19.73
N GLY A 533 -11.48 -26.86 -19.72
CA GLY A 533 -11.72 -26.02 -20.89
C GLY A 533 -10.46 -25.37 -21.48
N LEU A 534 -9.45 -25.05 -20.66
CA LEU A 534 -8.14 -24.57 -21.14
C LEU A 534 -7.21 -25.70 -21.58
N ARG A 535 -7.57 -26.95 -21.25
CA ARG A 535 -6.80 -28.17 -21.54
C ARG A 535 -7.36 -28.96 -22.71
N LEU A 536 -8.32 -28.41 -23.45
CA LEU A 536 -8.87 -29.07 -24.63
C LEU A 536 -7.83 -29.09 -25.77
N PRO A 537 -7.59 -30.24 -26.43
CA PRO A 537 -6.61 -30.38 -27.51
C PRO A 537 -7.15 -29.82 -28.85
N LEU A 538 -7.59 -28.55 -28.86
CA LEU A 538 -8.25 -27.90 -30.00
C LEU A 538 -7.40 -27.90 -31.27
N SER A 539 -6.06 -27.85 -31.14
CA SER A 539 -5.11 -27.90 -32.27
C SER A 539 -5.08 -29.24 -33.00
N THR A 540 -5.67 -30.29 -32.44
CA THR A 540 -5.77 -31.62 -33.05
C THR A 540 -7.01 -31.80 -33.94
N LEU A 541 -7.95 -30.85 -33.86
CA LEU A 541 -9.17 -30.83 -34.67
C LEU A 541 -8.85 -30.38 -36.11
N PRO A 542 -9.66 -30.80 -37.11
CA PRO A 542 -9.54 -30.34 -38.49
C PRO A 542 -9.65 -28.81 -38.57
N TRP A 543 -8.80 -28.19 -39.37
CA TRP A 543 -8.80 -26.74 -39.56
C TRP A 543 -10.17 -26.23 -40.03
N ALA A 544 -10.70 -25.22 -39.34
CA ALA A 544 -11.89 -24.48 -39.76
C ALA A 544 -11.46 -23.25 -40.56
N ASP A 545 -12.21 -22.92 -41.60
CA ASP A 545 -11.98 -21.69 -42.37
C ASP A 545 -12.21 -20.45 -41.47
N PRO A 546 -11.27 -19.49 -41.41
CA PRO A 546 -11.44 -18.24 -40.67
C PRO A 546 -12.71 -17.47 -41.06
N GLU A 547 -13.18 -17.61 -42.30
CA GLU A 547 -14.43 -17.01 -42.77
C GLU A 547 -15.68 -17.69 -42.19
N GLU A 548 -15.57 -18.94 -41.73
CA GLU A 548 -16.63 -19.71 -41.09
C GLU A 548 -16.65 -19.54 -39.56
N GLN A 549 -15.69 -18.82 -38.98
CA GLN A 549 -15.67 -18.50 -37.56
C GLN A 549 -16.36 -17.16 -37.30
N PRO A 550 -17.28 -17.08 -36.33
CA PRO A 550 -17.86 -15.81 -35.95
C PRO A 550 -16.74 -14.88 -35.48
N GLN A 551 -16.71 -13.67 -36.05
CA GLN A 551 -15.78 -12.63 -35.67
C GLN A 551 -16.39 -11.77 -34.55
N PRO A 552 -15.58 -11.26 -33.61
CA PRO A 552 -16.09 -10.31 -32.62
C PRO A 552 -16.58 -9.06 -33.34
N GLU A 553 -17.73 -8.55 -32.91
CA GLU A 553 -18.25 -7.31 -33.47
C GLU A 553 -17.38 -6.13 -33.06
N SER A 554 -17.22 -5.16 -33.96
CA SER A 554 -16.44 -3.95 -33.69
C SER A 554 -17.00 -3.18 -32.49
N LEU A 555 -16.11 -2.62 -31.66
CA LEU A 555 -16.49 -1.73 -30.56
C LEU A 555 -17.00 -0.36 -31.06
N PHE A 556 -16.82 -0.07 -32.35
CA PHE A 556 -17.32 1.12 -33.05
C PHE A 556 -18.75 0.93 -33.59
N ALA A 557 -19.32 -0.28 -33.50
CA ALA A 557 -20.66 -0.56 -34.00
C ALA A 557 -21.74 -0.15 -32.98
N PRO A 558 -22.86 0.46 -33.41
CA PRO A 558 -23.97 0.81 -32.52
C PRO A 558 -24.61 -0.45 -31.93
N ARG A 559 -24.97 -0.40 -30.64
CA ARG A 559 -25.56 -1.53 -29.90
C ARG A 559 -27.02 -1.23 -29.53
N PRO A 560 -27.98 -2.13 -29.83
CA PRO A 560 -29.34 -1.99 -29.32
C PRO A 560 -29.39 -2.22 -27.80
N GLU A 561 -30.48 -1.81 -27.17
CA GLU A 561 -30.74 -2.12 -25.76
C GLU A 561 -30.84 -3.64 -25.54
N LEU A 562 -30.40 -4.10 -24.36
CA LEU A 562 -30.49 -5.50 -23.99
C LEU A 562 -31.94 -5.86 -23.64
N GLY A 563 -32.46 -6.94 -24.24
CA GLY A 563 -33.78 -7.48 -23.92
C GLY A 563 -33.88 -8.14 -22.54
N ASP A 564 -35.07 -8.64 -22.22
CA ASP A 564 -35.32 -9.49 -21.05
C ASP A 564 -34.84 -10.93 -21.32
N ILE A 565 -33.53 -11.13 -21.25
CA ILE A 565 -32.88 -12.44 -21.46
C ILE A 565 -33.43 -13.48 -20.48
N HIS A 566 -33.66 -13.12 -19.21
CA HIS A 566 -34.21 -14.04 -18.22
C HIS A 566 -35.63 -14.49 -18.57
N GLY A 567 -36.48 -13.56 -19.02
CA GLY A 567 -37.82 -13.86 -19.51
C GLY A 567 -37.83 -14.64 -20.82
N GLU A 568 -36.85 -14.43 -21.71
CA GLU A 568 -36.65 -15.23 -22.93
C GLU A 568 -36.26 -16.67 -22.60
N VAL A 569 -35.28 -16.87 -21.73
CA VAL A 569 -34.88 -18.21 -21.26
C VAL A 569 -36.05 -18.90 -20.55
N ALA A 570 -36.78 -18.19 -19.69
CA ALA A 570 -37.96 -18.73 -19.02
C ALA A 570 -39.07 -19.13 -20.01
N ARG A 571 -39.33 -18.31 -21.04
CA ARG A 571 -40.30 -18.63 -22.12
C ARG A 571 -39.87 -19.86 -22.91
N ARG A 572 -38.59 -19.90 -23.36
CA ARG A 572 -38.02 -21.07 -24.07
C ARG A 572 -38.19 -22.35 -23.25
N ASN A 573 -37.89 -22.29 -21.97
CA ASN A 573 -38.05 -23.42 -21.06
C ASN A 573 -39.52 -23.84 -20.90
N ALA A 574 -40.45 -22.88 -20.78
CA ALA A 574 -41.89 -23.17 -20.66
C ALA A 574 -42.48 -23.79 -21.94
N GLU A 575 -42.10 -23.29 -23.12
CA GLU A 575 -42.52 -23.85 -24.41
C GLU A 575 -42.01 -25.29 -24.58
N GLN A 576 -40.78 -25.56 -24.15
CA GLN A 576 -40.18 -26.88 -24.21
C GLN A 576 -40.84 -27.88 -23.24
N LEU A 577 -41.20 -27.42 -22.03
CA LEU A 577 -42.02 -28.18 -21.08
C LEU A 577 -43.42 -28.49 -21.65
N HIS A 578 -44.06 -27.51 -22.29
CA HIS A 578 -45.37 -27.70 -22.94
C HIS A 578 -45.34 -28.70 -24.11
N ILE A 579 -44.27 -28.74 -24.89
CA ILE A 579 -44.06 -29.77 -25.93
C ILE A 579 -43.92 -31.15 -25.26
N SER A 580 -43.14 -31.27 -24.19
CA SER A 580 -42.95 -32.54 -23.47
C SER A 580 -44.22 -33.06 -22.76
N ASP A 581 -45.08 -32.17 -22.26
CA ASP A 581 -46.36 -32.53 -21.63
C ASP A 581 -47.44 -32.85 -22.68
N ALA A 582 -47.45 -32.18 -23.83
CA ALA A 582 -48.33 -32.51 -24.95
C ALA A 582 -48.00 -33.89 -25.55
N GLU A 583 -46.71 -34.26 -25.61
CA GLU A 583 -46.25 -35.59 -26.01
C GLU A 583 -46.58 -36.68 -24.95
N ARG A 584 -46.59 -36.33 -23.65
CA ARG A 584 -46.99 -37.25 -22.56
C ARG A 584 -48.50 -37.47 -22.43
N LEU A 585 -49.35 -36.51 -22.80
CA LEU A 585 -50.81 -36.58 -22.61
C LEU A 585 -51.60 -37.08 -23.82
N GLY A 586 -50.97 -37.35 -24.97
CA GLY A 586 -51.59 -38.06 -26.09
C GLY A 586 -52.91 -37.46 -26.63
N ARG A 587 -53.12 -36.14 -26.51
CA ARG A 587 -54.35 -35.47 -26.98
C ARG A 587 -54.06 -34.58 -28.18
N SER A 588 -54.02 -35.20 -29.37
CA SER A 588 -54.31 -34.48 -30.62
C SER A 588 -55.76 -34.74 -31.02
N SER A 589 -56.57 -33.69 -31.05
CA SER A 589 -57.93 -33.74 -31.57
C SER A 589 -58.12 -32.67 -32.63
N HIS A 590 -57.76 -32.98 -33.88
CA HIS A 590 -58.45 -32.57 -35.10
C HIS A 590 -57.87 -33.36 -36.31
N PRO A 591 -58.71 -34.01 -37.14
CA PRO A 591 -58.24 -34.71 -38.32
C PRO A 591 -58.19 -33.76 -39.54
N SER A 592 -57.04 -33.71 -40.22
CA SER A 592 -56.97 -33.35 -41.64
C SER A 592 -56.01 -34.29 -42.35
N PRO A 593 -56.34 -34.79 -43.56
CA PRO A 593 -55.62 -35.90 -44.16
C PRO A 593 -54.46 -35.42 -45.05
N SER A 594 -53.41 -36.24 -45.11
CA SER A 594 -52.22 -36.19 -45.99
C SER A 594 -51.01 -35.37 -45.51
N HIS A 595 -50.26 -35.93 -44.55
CA HIS A 595 -48.80 -35.80 -44.49
C HIS A 595 -48.21 -37.13 -43.98
N PRO A 596 -47.15 -37.71 -44.60
CA PRO A 596 -46.49 -38.88 -44.06
C PRO A 596 -45.66 -38.50 -42.83
N GLU A 597 -45.99 -39.12 -41.71
CA GLU A 597 -45.15 -39.53 -40.57
C GLU A 597 -43.99 -38.61 -40.11
N GLY A 598 -44.22 -37.93 -38.98
CA GLY A 598 -43.30 -38.01 -37.83
C GLY A 598 -42.22 -36.93 -37.68
N GLU A 599 -42.61 -35.66 -37.50
CA GLU A 599 -41.71 -34.64 -36.93
C GLU A 599 -42.10 -34.35 -35.46
N SER A 600 -41.36 -34.94 -34.52
CA SER A 600 -41.40 -34.64 -33.09
C SER A 600 -39.99 -34.30 -32.61
N VAL A 601 -39.85 -33.16 -31.94
CA VAL A 601 -38.61 -32.46 -31.57
C VAL A 601 -37.82 -31.98 -32.80
N GLN A 602 -37.60 -30.68 -32.93
CA GLN A 602 -36.62 -30.10 -33.87
C GLN A 602 -35.20 -30.55 -33.49
N GLN A 603 -34.88 -31.83 -33.66
CA GLN A 603 -33.52 -32.31 -33.66
C GLN A 603 -32.79 -31.58 -34.80
N GLN A 604 -31.59 -31.06 -34.51
CA GLN A 604 -30.66 -30.66 -35.56
C GLN A 604 -30.65 -31.74 -36.66
N PRO A 605 -30.73 -31.34 -37.95
CA PRO A 605 -30.93 -32.28 -39.05
C PRO A 605 -29.88 -33.41 -39.00
N PRO A 606 -30.25 -34.64 -39.40
CA PRO A 606 -29.31 -35.76 -39.41
C PRO A 606 -28.10 -35.43 -40.31
N ALA A 607 -26.91 -35.81 -39.84
CA ALA A 607 -25.61 -35.58 -40.47
C ALA A 607 -25.40 -36.42 -41.74
N ASN A 608 -26.35 -36.35 -42.70
CA ASN A 608 -26.32 -37.10 -43.96
C ASN A 608 -26.25 -36.20 -45.20
N SER A 609 -25.80 -34.95 -45.05
CA SER A 609 -25.22 -34.20 -46.17
C SER A 609 -23.72 -34.09 -45.95
N ASP A 610 -22.94 -34.79 -46.76
CA ASP A 610 -21.48 -34.72 -46.85
C ASP A 610 -20.99 -33.28 -47.03
N ARG A 611 -20.81 -32.60 -45.90
CA ARG A 611 -19.81 -31.56 -45.73
C ARG A 611 -19.06 -31.91 -44.47
N GLU A 612 -17.88 -32.49 -44.64
CA GLU A 612 -16.85 -32.69 -43.60
C GLU A 612 -16.33 -31.35 -43.00
N SER A 613 -17.07 -30.24 -43.11
CA SER A 613 -16.54 -28.88 -43.02
C SER A 613 -17.21 -27.98 -41.98
N ASN A 614 -17.64 -28.49 -40.82
CA ASN A 614 -18.13 -27.59 -39.76
C ASN A 614 -17.80 -28.11 -38.35
N VAL A 615 -16.50 -28.26 -38.08
CA VAL A 615 -15.99 -28.58 -36.74
C VAL A 615 -16.02 -27.33 -35.87
N ILE A 616 -16.79 -27.38 -34.78
CA ILE A 616 -16.88 -26.27 -33.81
C ILE A 616 -15.66 -26.31 -32.90
N HIS A 617 -14.84 -25.26 -32.91
CA HIS A 617 -13.58 -25.19 -32.14
C HIS A 617 -13.74 -24.59 -30.74
N THR A 618 -14.96 -24.34 -30.30
CA THR A 618 -15.31 -23.83 -28.98
C THR A 618 -16.12 -24.88 -28.22
N SER A 619 -15.96 -24.95 -26.90
CA SER A 619 -16.64 -25.94 -26.08
C SER A 619 -16.99 -25.37 -24.71
N LEU A 620 -18.21 -25.64 -24.26
CA LEU A 620 -18.58 -25.50 -22.86
C LEU A 620 -18.14 -26.76 -22.11
N CYS A 621 -17.56 -26.59 -20.92
CA CYS A 621 -17.13 -27.72 -20.11
C CYS A 621 -17.85 -27.76 -18.77
N VAL A 622 -18.24 -28.96 -18.33
CA VAL A 622 -18.81 -29.22 -17.00
C VAL A 622 -17.85 -30.14 -16.26
N GLU A 623 -17.20 -29.62 -15.23
CA GLU A 623 -16.11 -30.30 -14.50
C GLU A 623 -16.40 -30.35 -12.98
N PRO A 624 -16.63 -31.55 -12.41
CA PRO A 624 -16.60 -31.74 -10.96
C PRO A 624 -15.16 -31.62 -10.44
N ARG A 625 -14.82 -30.54 -9.73
CA ARG A 625 -13.47 -30.30 -9.19
C ARG A 625 -13.53 -29.63 -7.82
N ASP A 626 -12.72 -30.13 -6.88
CA ASP A 626 -12.61 -29.65 -5.49
C ASP A 626 -13.96 -29.58 -4.75
N GLY A 627 -14.84 -30.55 -5.01
CA GLY A 627 -16.17 -30.62 -4.42
C GLY A 627 -17.14 -29.54 -4.93
N ARG A 628 -16.82 -28.89 -6.07
CA ARG A 628 -17.67 -27.90 -6.74
C ARG A 628 -17.91 -28.32 -8.19
N LEU A 629 -19.03 -27.90 -8.75
CA LEU A 629 -19.30 -28.07 -10.18
C LEU A 629 -18.85 -26.82 -10.92
N ASN A 630 -17.81 -26.93 -11.73
CA ASN A 630 -17.25 -25.82 -12.48
C ASN A 630 -17.81 -25.83 -13.90
N ILE A 631 -18.31 -24.69 -14.35
CA ILE A 631 -18.89 -24.48 -15.67
C ILE A 631 -17.99 -23.53 -16.43
N PHE A 632 -17.22 -24.10 -17.37
CA PHE A 632 -16.30 -23.34 -18.20
C PHE A 632 -17.03 -22.79 -19.43
N LEU A 633 -17.11 -21.47 -19.52
CA LEU A 633 -17.73 -20.78 -20.63
C LEU A 633 -16.74 -20.66 -21.82
N PRO A 634 -17.15 -21.04 -23.04
CA PRO A 634 -16.34 -20.85 -24.24
C PRO A 634 -16.19 -19.37 -24.60
N PRO A 635 -15.24 -18.99 -25.48
CA PRO A 635 -15.18 -17.63 -26.00
C PRO A 635 -16.42 -17.38 -26.88
N LEU A 636 -17.11 -16.27 -26.61
CA LEU A 636 -18.32 -15.85 -27.33
C LEU A 636 -18.08 -14.48 -27.97
N THR A 637 -18.69 -14.25 -29.12
CA THR A 637 -18.50 -13.02 -29.92
C THR A 637 -19.52 -11.92 -29.66
N GLY A 638 -20.66 -12.25 -29.04
CA GLY A 638 -21.75 -11.31 -28.73
C GLY A 638 -22.18 -11.41 -27.26
N LEU A 639 -22.50 -10.27 -26.66
CA LEU A 639 -22.88 -10.20 -25.25
C LEU A 639 -24.19 -10.96 -24.98
N GLU A 640 -25.17 -10.85 -25.87
CA GLU A 640 -26.47 -11.50 -25.77
C GLU A 640 -26.33 -13.03 -25.66
N HIS A 641 -25.37 -13.62 -26.37
CA HIS A 641 -25.08 -15.05 -26.30
C HIS A 641 -24.48 -15.43 -24.94
N TYR A 642 -23.62 -14.58 -24.38
CA TYR A 642 -23.07 -14.79 -23.04
C TYR A 642 -24.17 -14.72 -21.98
N LEU A 643 -25.07 -13.74 -22.08
CA LEU A 643 -26.20 -13.58 -21.15
C LEU A 643 -27.18 -14.76 -21.22
N ASP A 644 -27.52 -15.23 -22.43
CA ASP A 644 -28.41 -16.40 -22.62
C ASP A 644 -27.77 -17.65 -21.99
N LEU A 645 -26.48 -17.88 -22.24
CA LEU A 645 -25.76 -19.03 -21.68
C LEU A 645 -25.70 -18.97 -20.15
N LEU A 646 -25.35 -17.81 -19.60
CA LEU A 646 -25.25 -17.61 -18.15
C LEU A 646 -26.62 -17.79 -17.46
N SER A 647 -27.68 -17.22 -18.01
CA SER A 647 -29.05 -17.37 -17.49
C SER A 647 -29.54 -18.81 -17.58
N THR A 648 -29.18 -19.54 -18.65
CA THR A 648 -29.50 -20.96 -18.78
C THR A 648 -28.77 -21.80 -17.73
N VAL A 649 -27.50 -21.50 -17.45
CA VAL A 649 -26.72 -22.14 -16.38
C VAL A 649 -27.33 -21.88 -15.00
N GLU A 650 -27.78 -20.65 -14.71
CA GLU A 650 -28.48 -20.32 -13.46
C GLU A 650 -29.75 -21.15 -13.27
N GLU A 651 -30.60 -21.26 -14.31
CA GLU A 651 -31.83 -22.05 -14.24
C GLU A 651 -31.55 -23.55 -14.03
N CYS A 652 -30.50 -24.09 -14.63
CA CYS A 652 -30.04 -25.47 -14.37
C CYS A 652 -29.58 -25.66 -12.92
N ALA A 653 -28.76 -24.74 -12.41
CA ALA A 653 -28.27 -24.77 -11.03
C ALA A 653 -29.43 -24.75 -10.02
N LYS A 654 -30.43 -23.91 -10.30
CA LYS A 654 -31.64 -23.80 -9.49
C LYS A 654 -32.52 -25.05 -9.53
N GLU A 655 -32.78 -25.60 -10.73
CA GLU A 655 -33.59 -26.82 -10.87
C GLU A 655 -32.95 -28.01 -10.13
N LEU A 656 -31.64 -28.17 -10.28
CA LEU A 656 -30.90 -29.29 -9.71
C LEU A 656 -30.49 -29.04 -8.26
N ALA A 657 -30.78 -27.86 -7.71
CA ALA A 657 -30.33 -27.38 -6.42
C ALA A 657 -28.81 -27.57 -6.21
N CYS A 658 -28.03 -27.30 -7.26
CA CYS A 658 -26.59 -27.55 -7.32
C CYS A 658 -25.86 -26.23 -7.61
N PRO A 659 -25.14 -25.66 -6.63
CA PRO A 659 -24.34 -24.45 -6.86
C PRO A 659 -23.19 -24.71 -7.83
N VAL A 660 -22.93 -23.74 -8.69
CA VAL A 660 -21.89 -23.81 -9.72
C VAL A 660 -20.84 -22.73 -9.55
N MET A 661 -19.62 -23.03 -9.94
CA MET A 661 -18.57 -22.04 -10.16
C MET A 661 -18.53 -21.70 -11.64
N ILE A 662 -18.64 -20.42 -11.99
CA ILE A 662 -18.48 -19.98 -13.38
C ILE A 662 -17.00 -19.71 -13.63
N GLU A 663 -16.46 -20.30 -14.69
CA GLU A 663 -15.09 -20.07 -15.12
C GLU A 663 -14.97 -19.96 -16.64
N GLY A 664 -13.79 -19.65 -17.16
CA GLY A 664 -13.51 -19.66 -18.60
C GLY A 664 -13.30 -18.28 -19.21
N TYR A 665 -13.64 -18.12 -20.48
CA TYR A 665 -13.36 -16.90 -21.23
C TYR A 665 -14.26 -15.74 -20.78
N SER A 666 -13.71 -14.53 -20.76
CA SER A 666 -14.46 -13.32 -20.41
C SER A 666 -15.61 -13.07 -21.38
N PRO A 667 -16.69 -12.40 -20.93
CA PRO A 667 -17.70 -11.90 -21.85
C PRO A 667 -17.03 -10.98 -22.90
N PRO A 668 -17.53 -10.96 -24.14
CA PRO A 668 -17.05 -10.01 -25.14
C PRO A 668 -17.20 -8.59 -24.59
N ARG A 669 -16.19 -7.74 -24.86
CA ARG A 669 -16.21 -6.35 -24.42
C ARG A 669 -17.44 -5.63 -24.99
N ASP A 670 -18.23 -5.03 -24.11
CA ASP A 670 -19.47 -4.35 -24.48
C ASP A 670 -19.75 -3.20 -23.49
N PRO A 671 -20.10 -1.99 -23.97
CA PRO A 671 -20.32 -0.83 -23.11
C PRO A 671 -21.56 -0.94 -22.19
N ARG A 672 -22.44 -1.91 -22.42
CA ARG A 672 -23.65 -2.18 -21.61
C ARG A 672 -23.35 -2.97 -20.34
N LEU A 673 -22.16 -3.57 -20.24
CA LEU A 673 -21.62 -4.20 -19.03
C LEU A 673 -20.62 -3.29 -18.32
N GLU A 674 -20.59 -3.39 -17.01
CA GLU A 674 -19.46 -2.95 -16.18
C GLU A 674 -18.80 -4.15 -15.51
N ASN A 675 -17.55 -3.96 -15.12
CA ASN A 675 -16.80 -4.94 -14.36
C ASN A 675 -15.72 -4.32 -13.50
N PHE A 676 -15.32 -5.08 -12.49
CA PHE A 676 -14.02 -4.94 -11.86
C PHE A 676 -13.35 -6.32 -11.80
N MET A 677 -12.02 -6.33 -11.71
CA MET A 677 -11.25 -7.57 -11.70
C MET A 677 -10.12 -7.51 -10.70
N ILE A 678 -9.89 -8.60 -9.97
CA ILE A 678 -8.82 -8.76 -8.99
C ILE A 678 -7.85 -9.82 -9.50
N THR A 679 -6.59 -9.45 -9.67
CA THR A 679 -5.56 -10.33 -10.25
C THR A 679 -4.30 -10.38 -9.38
N PRO A 680 -3.60 -11.52 -9.32
CA PRO A 680 -2.33 -11.65 -8.65
C PRO A 680 -1.19 -11.23 -9.59
N ASP A 681 -0.44 -10.22 -9.17
CA ASP A 681 0.78 -9.78 -9.82
C ASP A 681 2.00 -10.06 -8.91
N PRO A 682 3.24 -10.07 -9.45
CA PRO A 682 4.43 -10.34 -8.64
C PRO A 682 4.49 -9.37 -7.46
N GLY A 683 4.50 -9.91 -6.24
CA GLY A 683 4.55 -9.13 -5.01
C GLY A 683 3.26 -8.40 -4.60
N VAL A 684 2.19 -8.38 -5.40
CA VAL A 684 0.96 -7.61 -5.12
C VAL A 684 -0.33 -8.31 -5.55
N ILE A 685 -1.47 -7.80 -5.10
CA ILE A 685 -2.77 -7.99 -5.73
C ILE A 685 -3.11 -6.69 -6.46
N GLU A 686 -3.46 -6.78 -7.74
CA GLU A 686 -3.91 -5.67 -8.57
C GLU A 686 -5.44 -5.69 -8.68
N VAL A 687 -6.07 -4.53 -8.53
CA VAL A 687 -7.52 -4.36 -8.69
C VAL A 687 -7.78 -3.42 -9.85
N ASN A 688 -8.33 -3.95 -10.94
CA ASN A 688 -8.81 -3.18 -12.07
C ASN A 688 -10.21 -2.68 -11.74
N ILE A 689 -10.36 -1.40 -11.42
CA ILE A 689 -11.67 -0.81 -11.05
C ILE A 689 -12.39 -0.25 -12.27
N MET A 690 -13.73 -0.24 -12.23
CA MET A 690 -14.56 0.35 -13.28
C MET A 690 -14.24 1.84 -13.48
N PRO A 691 -14.21 2.35 -14.72
CA PRO A 691 -13.87 3.73 -14.99
C PRO A 691 -14.98 4.69 -14.55
N ALA A 692 -14.61 5.80 -13.92
CA ALA A 692 -15.50 6.87 -13.52
C ALA A 692 -15.63 7.93 -14.63
N ALA A 693 -16.87 8.32 -14.92
CA ALA A 693 -17.16 9.43 -15.84
C ALA A 693 -17.15 10.81 -15.13
N SER A 694 -17.32 10.82 -13.80
CA SER A 694 -17.33 12.04 -12.99
C SER A 694 -16.35 11.97 -11.81
N TRP A 695 -15.95 13.14 -11.32
CA TRP A 695 -15.12 13.34 -10.15
C TRP A 695 -15.79 12.75 -8.90
N GLN A 696 -17.09 12.97 -8.69
CA GLN A 696 -17.78 12.44 -7.51
C GLN A 696 -17.86 10.91 -7.54
N THR A 697 -18.08 10.32 -8.71
CA THR A 697 -18.04 8.86 -8.89
C THR A 697 -16.64 8.32 -8.59
N LEU A 698 -15.60 8.98 -9.09
CA LEU A 698 -14.21 8.59 -8.85
C LEU A 698 -13.87 8.63 -7.35
N VAL A 699 -14.18 9.74 -6.67
CA VAL A 699 -13.97 9.89 -5.22
C VAL A 699 -14.65 8.76 -4.45
N ALA A 700 -15.94 8.50 -4.74
CA ALA A 700 -16.71 7.47 -4.06
C ALA A 700 -16.12 6.06 -4.28
N GLN A 701 -15.72 5.73 -5.51
CA GLN A 701 -15.13 4.44 -5.86
C GLN A 701 -13.75 4.24 -5.23
N THR A 702 -12.88 5.25 -5.26
CA THR A 702 -11.53 5.15 -4.68
C THR A 702 -11.57 5.06 -3.16
N GLU A 703 -12.34 5.92 -2.47
CA GLU A 703 -12.46 5.87 -1.01
C GLU A 703 -13.06 4.53 -0.54
N ARG A 704 -14.08 4.03 -1.28
CA ARG A 704 -14.69 2.74 -0.94
C ARG A 704 -13.74 1.57 -1.18
N LEU A 705 -12.98 1.55 -2.28
CA LEU A 705 -12.00 0.49 -2.53
C LEU A 705 -10.95 0.39 -1.41
N TYR A 706 -10.38 1.54 -1.01
CA TYR A 706 -9.38 1.57 0.08
C TYR A 706 -9.97 1.11 1.42
N ALA A 707 -11.20 1.55 1.74
CA ALA A 707 -11.88 1.12 2.95
C ALA A 707 -12.12 -0.40 2.96
N GLU A 708 -12.63 -0.97 1.87
CA GLU A 708 -12.91 -2.42 1.81
C GLU A 708 -11.64 -3.26 1.77
N ALA A 709 -10.57 -2.79 1.12
CA ALA A 709 -9.25 -3.44 1.17
C ALA A 709 -8.70 -3.47 2.60
N ARG A 710 -8.80 -2.35 3.33
CA ARG A 710 -8.36 -2.29 4.73
C ARG A 710 -9.09 -3.30 5.60
N GLU A 711 -10.41 -3.42 5.46
CA GLU A 711 -11.24 -4.38 6.21
C GLU A 711 -10.90 -5.84 5.87
N THR A 712 -10.29 -6.12 4.71
CA THR A 712 -9.78 -7.45 4.35
C THR A 712 -8.29 -7.63 4.64
N ARG A 713 -7.70 -6.75 5.46
CA ARG A 713 -6.29 -6.79 5.86
C ARG A 713 -5.33 -6.60 4.67
N LEU A 714 -5.74 -5.81 3.69
CA LEU A 714 -4.92 -5.35 2.57
C LEU A 714 -4.60 -3.86 2.73
N GLY A 715 -3.35 -3.50 2.47
CA GLY A 715 -2.80 -2.14 2.55
C GLY A 715 -2.11 -1.73 1.25
N THR A 716 -1.73 -0.47 1.16
CA THR A 716 -1.19 0.17 -0.07
C THR A 716 0.26 0.61 0.08
N GLU A 717 0.90 0.21 1.18
CA GLU A 717 2.22 0.66 1.57
C GLU A 717 3.08 -0.49 2.08
N LYS A 718 4.39 -0.27 2.03
CA LYS A 718 5.43 -1.14 2.59
C LYS A 718 6.46 -0.30 3.30
N PHE A 719 7.22 -0.96 4.17
CA PHE A 719 8.39 -0.38 4.81
C PHE A 719 9.65 -1.09 4.34
N MET A 720 10.74 -0.34 4.22
CA MET A 720 12.08 -0.88 4.00
C MET A 720 12.79 -1.05 5.35
N LEU A 721 13.85 -1.88 5.40
CA LEU A 721 14.59 -2.17 6.64
C LEU A 721 15.11 -0.91 7.35
N ASP A 722 15.48 0.10 6.58
CA ASP A 722 16.01 1.38 7.05
C ASP A 722 14.92 2.36 7.53
N GLY A 723 13.67 1.90 7.56
CA GLY A 723 12.50 2.69 7.92
C GLY A 723 11.91 3.48 6.76
N ARG A 724 12.42 3.40 5.53
CA ARG A 724 11.83 4.13 4.40
C ARG A 724 10.42 3.64 4.12
N HIS A 725 9.51 4.59 3.92
CA HIS A 725 8.14 4.32 3.55
C HIS A 725 8.03 4.27 2.02
N THR A 726 7.40 3.24 1.46
CA THR A 726 7.21 3.07 0.00
C THR A 726 5.79 2.62 -0.31
N GLY A 727 5.38 2.74 -1.58
CA GLY A 727 4.19 2.07 -2.06
C GLY A 727 4.39 0.55 -2.09
N THR A 728 3.38 -0.17 -2.56
CA THR A 728 3.39 -1.64 -2.69
C THR A 728 4.49 -2.20 -3.61
N GLY A 729 5.04 -1.36 -4.50
CA GLY A 729 5.96 -1.75 -5.58
C GLY A 729 5.29 -2.14 -6.89
N GLY A 730 3.96 -2.38 -6.88
CA GLY A 730 3.18 -2.73 -8.09
C GLY A 730 2.75 -1.53 -8.95
N GLY A 731 2.83 -0.31 -8.40
CA GLY A 731 2.37 0.91 -9.05
C GLY A 731 0.87 1.19 -8.87
N ASN A 732 0.41 2.31 -9.39
CA ASN A 732 -0.99 2.73 -9.47
C ASN A 732 -1.25 3.33 -10.85
N HIS A 733 -1.36 2.46 -11.85
CA HIS A 733 -1.57 2.93 -13.22
C HIS A 733 -2.90 3.69 -13.31
N VAL A 734 -2.88 4.83 -13.99
CA VAL A 734 -4.08 5.64 -14.25
C VAL A 734 -4.49 5.44 -15.69
N THR A 735 -5.72 4.99 -15.92
CA THR A 735 -6.25 4.72 -17.25
C THR A 735 -7.22 5.82 -17.66
N LEU A 736 -7.00 6.44 -18.81
CA LEU A 736 -7.79 7.53 -19.37
C LEU A 736 -8.44 7.08 -20.68
N GLY A 737 -9.69 7.45 -20.92
CA GLY A 737 -10.38 7.07 -22.16
C GLY A 737 -11.74 7.74 -22.32
N GLY A 738 -12.61 7.08 -23.09
CA GLY A 738 -14.03 7.41 -23.20
C GLY A 738 -14.90 6.24 -22.74
N LEU A 739 -16.23 6.41 -22.76
CA LEU A 739 -17.17 5.31 -22.51
C LEU A 739 -17.11 4.24 -23.61
N THR A 740 -16.84 4.69 -24.85
CA THR A 740 -16.60 3.87 -26.02
C THR A 740 -15.29 4.32 -26.69
N PRO A 741 -14.68 3.50 -27.58
CA PRO A 741 -13.53 3.95 -28.35
C PRO A 741 -13.81 5.21 -29.19
N ASP A 742 -15.02 5.36 -29.71
CA ASP A 742 -15.46 6.57 -30.43
C ASP A 742 -15.50 7.82 -29.55
N ASP A 743 -15.81 7.66 -28.27
CA ASP A 743 -15.79 8.75 -27.29
C ASP A 743 -14.39 9.07 -26.77
N SER A 744 -13.38 8.26 -27.09
CA SER A 744 -12.03 8.45 -26.57
C SER A 744 -11.48 9.83 -26.97
N PRO A 745 -11.11 10.68 -26.00
CA PRO A 745 -10.58 12.00 -26.31
C PRO A 745 -9.28 11.92 -27.11
N PHE A 746 -8.47 10.86 -26.93
CA PHE A 746 -7.20 10.69 -27.62
C PHE A 746 -7.35 10.23 -29.07
N LEU A 747 -8.39 9.44 -29.38
CA LEU A 747 -8.68 9.02 -30.75
C LEU A 747 -9.40 10.12 -31.54
N ARG A 748 -10.31 10.85 -30.88
CA ARG A 748 -11.01 12.01 -31.47
C ARG A 748 -10.05 13.15 -31.75
N ARG A 749 -9.21 13.51 -30.77
CA ARG A 749 -8.28 14.64 -30.77
C ARG A 749 -6.84 14.16 -30.49
N PRO A 750 -6.10 13.69 -31.52
CA PRO A 750 -4.71 13.22 -31.38
C PRO A 750 -3.74 14.26 -30.80
N ASP A 751 -4.04 15.54 -31.01
CA ASP A 751 -3.29 16.67 -30.46
C ASP A 751 -3.31 16.73 -28.93
N LEU A 752 -4.29 16.10 -28.27
CA LEU A 752 -4.31 15.97 -26.81
C LEU A 752 -3.13 15.13 -26.30
N LEU A 753 -2.92 13.93 -26.86
CA LEU A 753 -1.81 13.07 -26.44
C LEU A 753 -0.46 13.72 -26.75
N ALA A 754 -0.33 14.37 -27.91
CA ALA A 754 0.83 15.18 -28.25
C ALA A 754 1.10 16.29 -27.22
N SER A 755 0.04 16.97 -26.76
CA SER A 755 0.13 18.01 -25.75
C SER A 755 0.61 17.44 -24.41
N LEU A 756 0.01 16.34 -23.94
CA LEU A 756 0.37 15.72 -22.67
C LEU A 756 1.81 15.19 -22.67
N VAL A 757 2.23 14.48 -23.72
CA VAL A 757 3.61 13.97 -23.83
C VAL A 757 4.62 15.12 -23.82
N THR A 758 4.36 16.20 -24.57
CA THR A 758 5.25 17.37 -24.61
C THR A 758 5.27 18.09 -23.25
N TYR A 759 4.11 18.25 -22.62
CA TYR A 759 3.99 18.91 -21.31
C TYR A 759 4.72 18.13 -20.21
N TRP A 760 4.52 16.80 -20.13
CA TRP A 760 5.29 15.94 -19.22
C TRP A 760 6.79 15.98 -19.52
N GLN A 761 7.18 16.04 -20.79
CA GLN A 761 8.58 16.15 -21.18
C GLN A 761 9.21 17.46 -20.65
N HIS A 762 8.45 18.55 -20.67
CA HIS A 762 8.87 19.86 -20.17
C HIS A 762 8.91 19.96 -18.64
N HIS A 763 8.11 19.15 -17.94
CA HIS A 763 7.93 19.22 -16.49
C HIS A 763 8.31 17.90 -15.81
N PRO A 764 9.61 17.67 -15.52
CA PRO A 764 10.09 16.45 -14.86
C PRO A 764 9.43 16.14 -13.51
N SER A 765 8.88 17.15 -12.81
CA SER A 765 8.08 16.97 -11.58
C SER A 765 6.95 15.96 -11.75
N LEU A 766 6.26 15.98 -12.89
CA LEU A 766 5.13 15.10 -13.18
C LEU A 766 5.53 13.62 -13.33
N SER A 767 6.79 13.35 -13.67
CA SER A 767 7.33 11.99 -13.75
C SER A 767 7.96 11.58 -12.42
N TYR A 768 8.73 12.46 -11.77
CA TYR A 768 9.60 12.05 -10.68
C TYR A 768 8.99 12.20 -9.28
N LEU A 769 8.13 13.18 -9.04
CA LEU A 769 7.51 13.38 -7.73
C LEU A 769 6.60 12.20 -7.34
N PHE A 770 5.93 11.61 -8.33
CA PHE A 770 4.93 10.56 -8.12
C PHE A 770 5.44 9.15 -8.42
N SER A 771 6.70 9.00 -8.82
CA SER A 771 7.30 7.73 -9.22
C SER A 771 7.69 6.83 -8.06
N GLY A 772 7.87 5.54 -8.35
CA GLY A 772 8.46 4.54 -7.46
C GLY A 772 9.97 4.70 -7.27
N LEU A 773 10.60 3.85 -6.46
CA LEU A 773 12.05 3.93 -6.21
C LEU A 773 12.91 3.66 -7.45
N PHE A 774 12.46 2.74 -8.31
CA PHE A 774 13.20 2.33 -9.49
C PHE A 774 12.89 3.24 -10.68
N ILE A 775 13.76 4.24 -10.90
CA ILE A 775 13.67 5.23 -11.99
C ILE A 775 14.85 5.08 -12.94
N GLY A 776 14.64 5.48 -14.20
CA GLY A 776 15.66 5.57 -15.22
C GLY A 776 15.30 4.76 -16.46
N PRO A 777 16.21 4.67 -17.44
CA PRO A 777 15.92 4.12 -18.77
C PRO A 777 15.54 2.64 -18.78
N THR A 778 15.84 1.91 -17.71
CA THR A 778 15.53 0.49 -17.53
C THR A 778 14.39 0.24 -16.55
N SER A 779 13.73 1.30 -16.06
CA SER A 779 12.61 1.23 -15.11
C SER A 779 11.34 0.61 -15.73
N GLN A 780 10.27 0.52 -14.95
CA GLN A 780 8.97 0.00 -15.44
C GLN A 780 8.20 1.01 -16.30
N ALA A 781 8.58 2.29 -16.24
CA ALA A 781 7.91 3.38 -16.93
C ALA A 781 8.90 4.52 -17.27
N PRO A 782 10.02 4.27 -17.99
CA PRO A 782 10.94 5.32 -18.42
C PRO A 782 10.25 6.44 -19.19
N ARG A 783 10.76 7.65 -18.98
CA ARG A 783 10.44 8.79 -19.84
C ARG A 783 11.05 8.60 -21.22
N VAL A 784 10.44 9.24 -22.23
CA VAL A 784 10.91 9.19 -23.63
C VAL A 784 12.34 9.72 -23.81
N ASP A 785 12.82 10.57 -22.91
CA ASP A 785 14.13 11.25 -22.97
C ASP A 785 15.21 10.69 -22.03
N GLU A 786 14.96 9.59 -21.33
CA GLU A 786 15.94 8.97 -20.42
C GLU A 786 16.91 8.00 -21.08
N ALA A 787 16.59 7.54 -22.30
CA ALA A 787 17.19 6.33 -22.87
C ALA A 787 17.99 6.60 -24.15
N ARG A 788 17.30 6.84 -25.28
CA ARG A 788 17.91 6.99 -26.61
C ARG A 788 18.17 8.47 -26.90
N HIS A 789 19.42 8.84 -27.20
CA HIS A 789 19.80 10.23 -27.45
C HIS A 789 19.01 10.87 -28.61
N GLU A 790 18.70 10.11 -29.66
CA GLU A 790 17.93 10.57 -30.82
C GLU A 790 16.40 10.56 -30.62
N ALA A 791 15.87 9.95 -29.55
CA ALA A 791 14.42 9.75 -29.39
C ALA A 791 13.62 11.05 -29.46
N LEU A 792 14.11 12.12 -28.83
CA LEU A 792 13.43 13.41 -28.85
C LEU A 792 13.44 14.10 -30.22
N TYR A 793 14.42 13.79 -31.08
CA TYR A 793 14.44 14.31 -32.46
C TYR A 793 13.37 13.61 -33.30
N GLU A 794 13.29 12.29 -33.21
CA GLU A 794 12.24 11.51 -33.90
C GLU A 794 10.84 11.83 -33.38
N LEU A 795 10.70 12.05 -32.07
CA LEU A 795 9.45 12.53 -31.47
C LEU A 795 9.03 13.89 -32.01
N GLU A 796 9.96 14.85 -32.15
CA GLU A 796 9.65 16.15 -32.73
C GLU A 796 9.11 16.03 -34.17
N ILE A 797 9.65 15.11 -34.98
CA ILE A 797 9.14 14.83 -36.34
C ILE A 797 7.73 14.21 -36.28
N ALA A 798 7.51 13.23 -35.39
CA ALA A 798 6.20 12.61 -35.24
C ALA A 798 5.13 13.61 -34.79
N LEU A 799 5.47 14.51 -33.86
CA LEU A 799 4.56 15.55 -33.38
C LEU A 799 4.20 16.58 -34.46
N GLN A 800 5.11 16.88 -35.40
CA GLN A 800 4.83 17.75 -36.56
C GLN A 800 3.79 17.15 -37.51
N GLN A 801 3.68 15.82 -37.56
CA GLN A 801 2.71 15.11 -38.39
C GLN A 801 1.35 14.96 -37.69
N MET A 802 1.24 15.38 -36.42
CA MET A 802 0.03 15.22 -35.63
C MET A 802 -1.01 16.28 -36.01
N PRO A 803 -2.18 15.88 -36.55
CA PRO A 803 -3.22 16.83 -36.97
C PRO A 803 -3.77 17.64 -35.79
N GLU A 804 -4.38 18.78 -36.10
CA GLU A 804 -5.07 19.63 -35.14
C GLU A 804 -6.58 19.36 -35.16
N GLY A 805 -7.21 19.42 -33.99
CA GLY A 805 -8.66 19.27 -33.90
C GLY A 805 -9.11 17.83 -34.14
N GLU A 806 -10.43 17.67 -34.31
CA GLU A 806 -11.02 16.34 -34.45
C GLU A 806 -10.61 15.66 -35.76
N VAL A 807 -10.37 14.35 -35.70
CA VAL A 807 -9.95 13.56 -36.86
C VAL A 807 -10.90 12.42 -37.19
N VAL A 808 -10.94 12.06 -38.47
CA VAL A 808 -11.68 10.89 -38.97
C VAL A 808 -10.84 9.60 -38.93
N GLN A 809 -9.55 9.69 -38.65
CA GLN A 809 -8.58 8.58 -38.68
C GLN A 809 -8.11 8.25 -37.26
N PRO A 810 -8.88 7.50 -36.46
CA PRO A 810 -8.57 7.24 -35.05
C PRO A 810 -7.23 6.50 -34.86
N TRP A 811 -6.80 5.72 -35.84
CA TRP A 811 -5.54 4.95 -35.80
C TRP A 811 -4.27 5.82 -35.92
N LEU A 812 -4.38 7.08 -36.36
CA LEU A 812 -3.21 7.89 -36.72
C LEU A 812 -2.31 8.19 -35.52
N VAL A 813 -2.91 8.53 -34.37
CA VAL A 813 -2.18 8.86 -33.13
C VAL A 813 -1.28 7.71 -32.68
N ASP A 814 -1.80 6.49 -32.76
CA ASP A 814 -1.09 5.27 -32.39
C ASP A 814 0.11 5.05 -33.32
N ARG A 815 -0.11 5.14 -34.65
CA ARG A 815 0.95 4.89 -35.64
C ARG A 815 2.10 5.89 -35.58
N LEU A 816 1.81 7.14 -35.21
CA LEU A 816 2.85 8.15 -35.06
C LEU A 816 3.70 7.93 -33.80
N LEU A 817 3.13 7.40 -32.71
CA LEU A 817 3.77 7.38 -31.40
C LEU A 817 4.22 5.99 -30.91
N ARG A 818 3.64 4.89 -31.42
CA ARG A 818 3.86 3.52 -30.93
C ARG A 818 5.32 3.09 -30.85
N HIS A 819 6.16 3.53 -31.77
CA HIS A 819 7.58 3.15 -31.79
C HIS A 819 8.49 4.11 -31.01
N LEU A 820 7.92 5.21 -30.52
CA LEU A 820 8.62 6.25 -29.76
C LEU A 820 8.31 6.15 -28.27
N LEU A 821 7.05 5.85 -27.92
CA LEU A 821 6.60 5.59 -26.55
C LEU A 821 6.88 4.13 -26.18
N THR A 822 8.16 3.81 -26.02
CA THR A 822 8.65 2.45 -25.70
C THR A 822 9.84 2.51 -24.76
N ASP A 823 10.11 1.41 -24.06
CA ASP A 823 11.35 1.24 -23.33
C ASP A 823 12.58 1.02 -24.26
N LEU A 824 13.75 0.76 -23.66
CA LEU A 824 14.98 0.45 -24.39
C LEU A 824 14.89 -0.80 -25.30
N THR A 825 13.96 -1.72 -25.02
CA THR A 825 13.76 -2.96 -25.79
C THR A 825 12.67 -2.84 -26.85
N GLY A 826 11.99 -1.69 -26.93
CA GLY A 826 10.87 -1.47 -27.84
C GLY A 826 9.52 -1.92 -27.27
N ASN A 827 9.42 -2.16 -25.96
CA ASN A 827 8.19 -2.56 -25.29
C ASN A 827 7.34 -1.33 -24.94
N THR A 828 6.16 -1.23 -25.55
CA THR A 828 5.16 -0.17 -25.35
C THR A 828 4.47 -0.24 -23.99
N HIS A 829 4.30 -1.44 -23.44
CA HIS A 829 3.71 -1.68 -22.12
C HIS A 829 4.56 -1.10 -20.98
N ARG A 830 5.85 -0.83 -21.25
CA ARG A 830 6.80 -0.28 -20.28
C ARG A 830 7.08 1.21 -20.49
N ALA A 831 6.30 1.91 -21.30
CA ALA A 831 6.44 3.36 -21.44
C ALA A 831 5.67 4.09 -20.32
N GLU A 832 6.13 5.30 -19.95
CA GLU A 832 5.39 6.19 -19.05
C GLU A 832 3.97 6.47 -19.57
N PHE A 833 3.85 6.74 -20.87
CA PHE A 833 2.60 6.83 -21.61
C PHE A 833 2.40 5.54 -22.43
N CYS A 834 1.69 4.57 -21.85
CA CYS A 834 1.41 3.29 -22.48
C CYS A 834 0.19 3.40 -23.39
N ILE A 835 0.39 3.10 -24.68
CA ILE A 835 -0.65 3.16 -25.72
C ILE A 835 -1.09 1.77 -26.22
N ASP A 836 -0.77 0.71 -25.49
CA ASP A 836 -1.13 -0.66 -25.89
C ASP A 836 -2.63 -0.89 -25.97
N LYS A 837 -3.38 -0.24 -25.07
CA LYS A 837 -4.84 -0.27 -25.04
C LYS A 837 -5.47 0.87 -25.86
N LEU A 838 -4.69 1.63 -26.66
CA LEU A 838 -5.20 2.78 -27.43
C LEU A 838 -5.84 2.34 -28.75
N TYR A 839 -5.02 1.98 -29.76
CA TYR A 839 -5.52 1.50 -31.04
C TYR A 839 -4.61 0.40 -31.60
N SER A 840 -4.84 -0.85 -31.20
CA SER A 840 -4.01 -1.96 -31.68
C SER A 840 -4.12 -2.15 -33.21
N PRO A 841 -2.98 -2.33 -33.91
CA PRO A 841 -2.91 -2.76 -35.30
C PRO A 841 -3.57 -4.11 -35.58
N ASP A 842 -3.44 -5.03 -34.63
CA ASP A 842 -3.44 -6.46 -34.89
C ASP A 842 -4.83 -7.09 -34.74
N SER A 843 -5.72 -6.46 -33.96
CA SER A 843 -7.09 -6.93 -33.77
C SER A 843 -8.08 -5.80 -33.49
N ASP A 844 -9.34 -6.00 -33.89
CA ASP A 844 -10.44 -5.09 -33.56
C ASP A 844 -10.73 -5.06 -32.04
N SER A 845 -10.50 -6.18 -31.35
CA SER A 845 -10.64 -6.29 -29.89
C SER A 845 -9.61 -5.48 -29.10
N GLY A 846 -8.48 -5.12 -29.72
CA GLY A 846 -7.41 -4.31 -29.11
C GLY A 846 -7.55 -2.80 -29.32
N ARG A 847 -8.64 -2.33 -29.96
CA ARG A 847 -8.89 -0.91 -30.23
C ARG A 847 -9.82 -0.30 -29.19
N LEU A 848 -9.29 -0.07 -27.99
CA LEU A 848 -10.09 0.28 -26.81
C LEU A 848 -10.19 1.79 -26.57
N GLY A 849 -9.33 2.59 -27.19
CA GLY A 849 -9.27 4.03 -27.00
C GLY A 849 -8.73 4.45 -25.63
N LEU A 850 -7.96 3.59 -24.96
CA LEU A 850 -7.44 3.83 -23.62
C LEU A 850 -5.96 4.21 -23.64
N LEU A 851 -5.61 5.24 -22.88
CA LEU A 851 -4.24 5.63 -22.56
C LEU A 851 -3.94 5.25 -21.11
N GLU A 852 -2.78 4.66 -20.84
CA GLU A 852 -2.38 4.29 -19.48
C GLU A 852 -1.14 5.05 -19.06
N LEU A 853 -1.23 5.77 -17.93
CA LEU A 853 -0.11 6.44 -17.31
C LEU A 853 0.50 5.52 -16.25
N ARG A 854 1.75 5.10 -16.46
CA ARG A 854 2.40 4.06 -15.65
C ARG A 854 3.43 4.58 -14.66
N GLY A 855 3.81 5.85 -14.75
CA GLY A 855 4.83 6.49 -13.91
C GLY A 855 4.41 6.78 -12.46
N PHE A 856 3.32 6.19 -11.97
CA PHE A 856 2.73 6.47 -10.66
C PHE A 856 2.95 5.32 -9.69
N GLU A 857 3.60 5.61 -8.55
CA GLU A 857 3.67 4.73 -7.39
C GLU A 857 2.32 4.68 -6.67
N MET A 858 2.04 3.56 -6.01
CA MET A 858 0.83 3.38 -5.20
C MET A 858 0.83 4.35 -4.00
N PRO A 859 -0.14 5.29 -3.93
CA PRO A 859 -0.21 6.22 -2.81
C PRO A 859 -0.69 5.52 -1.54
N PRO A 860 -0.13 5.86 -0.37
CA PRO A 860 -0.50 5.26 0.92
C PRO A 860 -1.92 5.63 1.38
N HIS A 861 -2.57 6.62 0.75
CA HIS A 861 -3.89 7.09 1.12
C HIS A 861 -4.76 7.41 -0.10
N ALA A 862 -6.05 7.04 -0.04
CA ALA A 862 -7.02 7.23 -1.13
C ALA A 862 -7.06 8.67 -1.66
N ARG A 863 -7.15 9.65 -0.75
CA ARG A 863 -7.18 11.07 -1.10
C ARG A 863 -5.92 11.57 -1.80
N MET A 864 -4.75 10.99 -1.52
CA MET A 864 -3.54 11.29 -2.30
C MET A 864 -3.71 10.76 -3.72
N GLY A 865 -4.14 9.51 -3.92
CA GLY A 865 -4.43 8.98 -5.26
C GLY A 865 -5.45 9.85 -6.03
N LEU A 866 -6.50 10.31 -5.36
CA LEU A 866 -7.48 11.23 -5.94
C LEU A 866 -6.86 12.59 -6.33
N MET A 867 -5.92 13.12 -5.54
CA MET A 867 -5.21 14.36 -5.87
C MET A 867 -4.36 14.24 -7.13
N GLN A 868 -3.66 13.10 -7.32
CA GLN A 868 -2.94 12.81 -8.59
C GLN A 868 -3.90 12.75 -9.77
N MET A 869 -5.01 12.03 -9.59
CA MET A 869 -6.06 11.88 -10.59
C MET A 869 -6.71 13.23 -10.95
N LEU A 870 -6.93 14.12 -9.99
CA LEU A 870 -7.43 15.48 -10.23
C LEU A 870 -6.45 16.32 -11.05
N LEU A 871 -5.15 16.27 -10.71
CA LEU A 871 -4.10 16.95 -11.47
C LEU A 871 -4.10 16.51 -12.94
N ILE A 872 -4.20 15.21 -13.19
CA ILE A 872 -4.28 14.65 -14.54
C ILE A 872 -5.55 15.12 -15.27
N ARG A 873 -6.72 15.05 -14.62
CA ARG A 873 -8.00 15.54 -15.23
C ARG A 873 -7.91 17.02 -15.60
N ALA A 874 -7.34 17.86 -14.73
CA ALA A 874 -7.17 19.28 -14.99
C ALA A 874 -6.21 19.53 -16.16
N LEU A 875 -5.11 18.77 -16.25
CA LEU A 875 -4.17 18.85 -17.38
C LEU A 875 -4.80 18.41 -18.70
N VAL A 876 -5.68 17.40 -18.68
CA VAL A 876 -6.49 17.02 -19.86
C VAL A 876 -7.42 18.16 -20.26
N ALA A 877 -8.18 18.74 -19.32
CA ALA A 877 -9.07 19.86 -19.60
C ALA A 877 -8.32 21.08 -20.15
N ARG A 878 -7.16 21.40 -19.55
CA ARG A 878 -6.26 22.48 -19.98
C ARG A 878 -5.73 22.25 -21.39
N CYS A 879 -5.19 21.07 -21.68
CA CYS A 879 -4.61 20.74 -22.99
C CYS A 879 -5.66 20.58 -24.09
N TRP A 880 -6.88 20.14 -23.74
CA TRP A 880 -7.99 20.08 -24.70
C TRP A 880 -8.42 21.48 -25.16
N LYS A 881 -8.58 22.40 -24.21
CA LYS A 881 -8.96 23.80 -24.45
C LYS A 881 -7.90 24.55 -25.24
N THR A 882 -6.65 24.41 -24.81
CA THR A 882 -5.50 25.09 -25.40
C THR A 882 -4.36 24.08 -25.62
N PRO A 883 -4.27 23.48 -26.82
CA PRO A 883 -3.23 22.50 -27.15
C PRO A 883 -1.82 23.01 -26.88
N TYR A 884 -0.97 22.16 -26.28
CA TYR A 884 0.40 22.50 -25.95
C TYR A 884 1.36 22.08 -27.08
N ARG A 885 1.80 23.04 -27.89
CA ARG A 885 2.60 22.80 -29.12
C ARG A 885 4.04 23.33 -29.04
N ALA A 886 4.68 23.21 -27.89
CA ALA A 886 6.07 23.63 -27.71
C ALA A 886 7.07 22.60 -28.26
N LYS A 887 8.33 23.03 -28.47
CA LYS A 887 9.41 22.12 -28.88
C LYS A 887 9.97 21.38 -27.66
N PRO A 888 10.21 20.05 -27.74
CA PRO A 888 10.76 19.29 -26.62
C PRO A 888 12.12 19.85 -26.14
N VAL A 889 12.29 19.96 -24.82
CA VAL A 889 13.50 20.48 -24.18
C VAL A 889 14.59 19.42 -24.14
N ARG A 890 15.84 19.76 -24.49
CA ARG A 890 16.97 18.83 -24.43
C ARG A 890 17.65 18.89 -23.05
N TRP A 891 17.03 18.25 -22.05
CA TRP A 891 17.53 18.27 -20.67
C TRP A 891 18.93 17.65 -20.49
N GLY A 892 19.22 16.55 -21.18
CA GLY A 892 20.51 15.86 -21.07
C GLY A 892 20.83 15.45 -19.62
N SER A 893 22.08 15.67 -19.19
CA SER A 893 22.55 15.35 -17.84
C SER A 893 21.83 16.14 -16.73
N ALA A 894 21.15 17.25 -17.06
CA ALA A 894 20.33 17.97 -16.09
C ALA A 894 19.18 17.12 -15.50
N LEU A 895 18.71 16.07 -16.21
CA LEU A 895 17.76 15.11 -15.65
C LEU A 895 18.34 14.41 -14.42
N GLN A 896 19.62 14.00 -14.49
CA GLN A 896 20.29 13.25 -13.43
C GLN A 896 20.97 14.13 -12.38
N ASP A 897 21.13 15.43 -12.67
CA ASP A 897 21.71 16.40 -11.74
C ASP A 897 20.63 17.19 -10.99
N ARG A 898 19.97 18.10 -11.71
CA ARG A 898 19.00 19.07 -11.16
C ARG A 898 17.65 18.42 -10.89
N TRP A 899 17.10 17.67 -11.84
CA TRP A 899 15.72 17.16 -11.78
C TRP A 899 15.55 15.91 -10.91
N MET A 900 16.57 15.51 -10.17
CA MET A 900 16.47 14.47 -9.13
C MET A 900 16.51 15.04 -7.72
N LEU A 901 16.58 16.36 -7.59
CA LEU A 901 16.60 17.06 -6.32
C LEU A 901 15.20 17.60 -5.97
N PRO A 902 14.71 17.37 -4.73
CA PRO A 902 13.40 17.79 -4.25
C PRO A 902 13.07 19.26 -4.54
N HIS A 903 14.02 20.18 -4.32
CA HIS A 903 13.79 21.61 -4.49
C HIS A 903 13.35 21.99 -5.91
N TYR A 904 14.03 21.46 -6.93
CA TYR A 904 13.73 21.81 -8.31
C TYR A 904 12.44 21.14 -8.79
N LEU A 905 12.17 19.91 -8.36
CA LEU A 905 10.90 19.25 -8.65
C LEU A 905 9.73 19.97 -8.00
N TRP A 906 9.90 20.49 -6.79
CA TRP A 906 8.89 21.30 -6.12
C TRP A 906 8.65 22.64 -6.84
N SER A 907 9.71 23.30 -7.30
CA SER A 907 9.60 24.54 -8.08
C SER A 907 8.93 24.30 -9.44
N ASP A 908 9.25 23.22 -10.14
CA ASP A 908 8.64 22.88 -11.42
C ASP A 908 7.17 22.47 -11.28
N LEU A 909 6.82 21.81 -10.16
CA LEU A 909 5.41 21.59 -9.83
C LEU A 909 4.68 22.93 -9.64
N ASP A 910 5.24 23.89 -8.91
CA ASP A 910 4.59 25.21 -8.75
C ASP A 910 4.42 25.94 -10.09
N ASP A 911 5.34 25.76 -11.05
CA ASP A 911 5.18 26.27 -12.42
C ASP A 911 4.00 25.58 -13.13
N VAL A 912 3.87 24.24 -13.00
CA VAL A 912 2.71 23.49 -13.54
C VAL A 912 1.40 23.98 -12.93
N LEU A 913 1.35 24.14 -11.61
CA LEU A 913 0.16 24.64 -10.92
C LEU A 913 -0.12 26.11 -11.28
N GLY A 914 0.92 26.90 -11.52
CA GLY A 914 0.81 28.27 -12.03
C GLY A 914 0.14 28.33 -13.40
N ASP A 915 0.50 27.44 -14.32
CA ASP A 915 -0.17 27.30 -15.62
C ASP A 915 -1.64 26.88 -15.45
N LEU A 916 -1.93 25.91 -14.58
CA LEU A 916 -3.30 25.48 -14.29
C LEU A 916 -4.15 26.61 -13.68
N ARG A 917 -3.59 27.39 -12.74
CA ARG A 917 -4.22 28.60 -12.17
C ARG A 917 -4.52 29.63 -13.24
N HIS A 918 -3.59 29.86 -14.17
CA HIS A 918 -3.80 30.76 -15.31
C HIS A 918 -4.95 30.32 -16.22
N HIS A 919 -5.18 29.01 -16.32
CA HIS A 919 -6.28 28.41 -17.08
C HIS A 919 -7.56 28.20 -16.26
N GLY A 920 -7.63 28.72 -15.03
CA GLY A 920 -8.84 28.75 -14.20
C GLY A 920 -8.97 27.61 -13.19
N PHE A 921 -7.94 26.78 -13.01
CA PHE A 921 -7.94 25.69 -12.02
C PHE A 921 -7.07 26.07 -10.81
N ASP A 922 -7.71 26.46 -9.70
CA ASP A 922 -7.03 27.04 -8.54
C ASP A 922 -6.40 25.99 -7.61
N PHE A 923 -5.29 25.38 -8.05
CA PHE A 923 -4.51 24.46 -7.23
C PHE A 923 -3.62 25.19 -6.22
N ASP A 924 -3.66 24.71 -4.98
CA ASP A 924 -2.74 25.09 -3.92
C ASP A 924 -1.53 24.14 -3.91
N LEU A 925 -0.31 24.69 -3.87
CA LEU A 925 0.92 23.91 -3.84
C LEU A 925 1.01 23.06 -2.56
N GLU A 926 0.48 23.54 -1.44
CA GLU A 926 0.50 22.82 -0.17
C GLU A 926 -0.32 21.52 -0.22
N TRP A 927 -1.26 21.37 -1.17
CA TRP A 927 -1.98 20.10 -1.38
C TRP A 927 -1.08 18.97 -1.91
N PHE A 928 0.15 19.29 -2.34
CA PHE A 928 1.13 18.30 -2.77
C PHE A 928 2.22 18.00 -1.74
N ALA A 929 2.22 18.69 -0.59
CA ALA A 929 3.22 18.49 0.45
C ALA A 929 3.26 17.05 1.02
N PRO A 930 2.14 16.30 1.14
CA PRO A 930 2.19 14.88 1.50
C PRO A 930 2.99 14.02 0.50
N PHE A 931 2.99 14.34 -0.80
CA PHE A 931 3.80 13.63 -1.79
C PHE A 931 5.28 13.98 -1.66
N LEU A 932 5.59 15.25 -1.38
CA LEU A 932 6.95 15.69 -1.12
C LEU A 932 7.55 14.94 0.07
N GLU A 933 6.82 14.85 1.19
CA GLU A 933 7.28 14.12 2.39
C GLU A 933 7.35 12.62 2.17
N PHE A 934 6.42 12.03 1.42
CA PHE A 934 6.45 10.60 1.10
C PHE A 934 7.63 10.24 0.19
N ARG A 935 7.86 11.02 -0.87
CA ARG A 935 8.91 10.76 -1.86
C ARG A 935 10.30 11.16 -1.37
N PHE A 936 10.39 12.29 -0.68
CA PHE A 936 11.62 12.94 -0.24
C PHE A 936 11.60 13.21 1.28
N PRO A 937 11.51 12.15 2.10
CA PRO A 937 11.40 12.30 3.55
C PRO A 937 12.57 13.12 4.12
N LEU A 938 12.23 13.97 5.08
CA LEU A 938 13.20 14.71 5.88
C LEU A 938 13.97 13.76 6.80
N HIS A 939 15.30 13.77 6.72
CA HIS A 939 16.15 13.04 7.65
C HIS A 939 16.50 13.86 8.89
N GLY A 940 16.72 15.17 8.73
CA GLY A 940 16.98 16.04 9.86
C GLY A 940 17.27 17.49 9.47
N ARG A 941 17.24 18.33 10.49
CA ARG A 941 17.55 19.77 10.40
C ARG A 941 18.60 20.12 11.44
N LEU A 942 19.55 20.95 11.04
CA LEU A 942 20.48 21.60 11.93
C LEU A 942 20.15 23.10 11.95
N HIS A 943 19.69 23.58 13.10
CA HIS A 943 19.45 24.99 13.34
C HIS A 943 20.65 25.61 14.03
N THR A 944 21.22 26.67 13.46
CA THR A 944 22.35 27.40 14.06
C THR A 944 22.05 28.90 14.06
N PRO A 945 22.74 29.71 14.89
CA PRO A 945 22.62 31.16 14.82
C PRO A 945 23.06 31.77 13.48
N MET A 946 23.77 31.02 12.63
CA MET A 946 24.36 31.53 11.38
C MET A 946 23.60 31.11 10.13
N LEU A 947 23.06 29.89 10.11
CA LEU A 947 22.36 29.28 8.99
C LEU A 947 21.59 28.05 9.44
N ASP A 948 20.69 27.58 8.59
CA ASP A 948 19.99 26.31 8.74
C ASP A 948 20.42 25.34 7.64
N ILE A 949 20.61 24.07 7.99
CA ILE A 949 20.81 22.97 7.05
C ILE A 949 19.63 22.01 7.16
N GLU A 950 19.06 21.64 6.02
CA GLU A 950 18.06 20.61 5.87
C GLU A 950 18.61 19.48 4.99
N LEU A 951 18.50 18.24 5.47
CA LEU A 951 18.89 17.03 4.73
C LEU A 951 17.65 16.22 4.36
N ARG A 952 17.38 16.09 3.06
CA ARG A 952 16.29 15.26 2.54
C ARG A 952 16.83 14.15 1.66
N GLN A 953 16.11 13.03 1.65
CA GLN A 953 16.30 12.04 0.60
C GLN A 953 16.08 12.69 -0.78
N ALA A 954 16.93 12.37 -1.75
CA ALA A 954 16.76 12.74 -3.15
C ALA A 954 16.64 11.49 -4.04
N ILE A 955 16.28 11.67 -5.30
CA ILE A 955 16.19 10.57 -6.25
C ILE A 955 17.60 10.16 -6.70
N GLU A 956 17.81 8.86 -6.80
CA GLU A 956 18.97 8.27 -7.46
C GLU A 956 18.48 7.15 -8.39
N PRO A 957 18.83 7.17 -9.69
CA PRO A 957 18.39 6.14 -10.62
C PRO A 957 19.20 4.87 -10.36
N TRP A 958 18.51 3.75 -10.21
CA TRP A 958 19.18 2.46 -10.10
C TRP A 958 19.27 1.81 -11.46
N HIS A 959 20.50 1.60 -11.93
CA HIS A 959 20.72 1.01 -13.24
C HIS A 959 20.68 -0.51 -13.16
N VAL A 960 20.03 -1.13 -14.15
CA VAL A 960 20.14 -2.57 -14.39
C VAL A 960 21.55 -2.89 -14.89
N LEU A 961 22.19 -3.88 -14.27
CA LEU A 961 23.52 -4.37 -14.62
C LEU A 961 23.48 -5.37 -15.79
N GLY A 962 24.65 -5.85 -16.18
CA GLY A 962 24.79 -6.92 -17.19
C GLY A 962 24.05 -8.20 -16.80
N GLU A 963 23.74 -9.03 -17.79
CA GLU A 963 23.09 -10.33 -17.57
C GLU A 963 24.00 -11.29 -16.81
N GLU A 964 23.45 -11.95 -15.79
CA GLU A 964 24.11 -13.00 -15.03
C GLU A 964 23.40 -14.35 -15.28
N ALA A 965 24.18 -15.41 -15.52
CA ALA A 965 23.64 -16.75 -15.67
C ALA A 965 23.25 -17.32 -14.30
N SER A 966 21.97 -17.64 -14.11
CA SER A 966 21.46 -18.34 -12.94
C SER A 966 21.06 -19.77 -13.31
N ALA A 967 20.91 -20.65 -12.31
CA ALA A 967 20.59 -22.07 -12.52
C ALA A 967 19.25 -22.31 -13.27
N GLY A 968 18.39 -21.30 -13.38
CA GLY A 968 17.09 -21.35 -14.07
C GLY A 968 16.87 -20.32 -15.18
N GLY A 969 17.89 -19.53 -15.57
CA GLY A 969 17.73 -18.50 -16.61
C GLY A 969 18.72 -17.33 -16.48
N THR A 970 18.51 -16.26 -17.22
CA THR A 970 19.28 -15.01 -17.08
C THR A 970 18.62 -14.08 -16.07
N ALA A 971 19.38 -13.64 -15.07
CA ALA A 971 18.95 -12.61 -14.12
C ALA A 971 19.62 -11.28 -14.48
N ARG A 972 18.95 -10.17 -14.17
CA ARG A 972 19.52 -8.83 -14.33
C ARG A 972 19.46 -8.12 -12.99
N TYR A 973 20.61 -7.97 -12.37
CA TYR A 973 20.74 -7.31 -11.06
C TYR A 973 20.56 -5.79 -11.19
N VAL A 974 20.08 -5.13 -10.15
CA VAL A 974 19.93 -3.67 -10.09
C VAL A 974 20.90 -3.11 -9.06
N ASP A 975 21.74 -2.16 -9.45
CA ASP A 975 22.68 -1.51 -8.53
C ASP A 975 21.98 -0.47 -7.64
N SER A 976 21.44 -0.96 -6.51
CA SER A 976 20.81 -0.14 -5.46
C SER A 976 21.79 0.30 -4.37
N SER A 977 23.10 0.20 -4.61
CA SER A 977 24.13 0.56 -3.63
C SER A 977 24.43 2.04 -3.52
N VAL A 978 23.89 2.83 -4.45
CA VAL A 978 24.11 4.27 -4.57
C VAL A 978 22.83 4.99 -4.16
N GLU A 979 23.00 6.02 -3.34
CA GLU A 979 21.93 6.86 -2.84
C GLU A 979 22.30 8.34 -3.03
N ARG A 980 21.31 9.21 -2.83
CA ARG A 980 21.46 10.66 -2.93
C ARG A 980 20.69 11.38 -1.84
N LEU A 981 21.33 12.40 -1.26
CA LEU A 981 20.68 13.41 -0.41
C LEU A 981 20.64 14.75 -1.12
N GLU A 982 19.61 15.54 -0.87
CA GLU A 982 19.63 16.98 -1.08
C GLU A 982 20.06 17.67 0.21
N VAL A 983 21.03 18.56 0.08
CA VAL A 983 21.44 19.50 1.12
C VAL A 983 20.86 20.85 0.77
N LYS A 984 19.92 21.32 1.58
CA LYS A 984 19.39 22.68 1.47
C LYS A 984 19.93 23.54 2.59
N VAL A 985 20.46 24.71 2.25
CA VAL A 985 20.99 25.69 3.19
C VAL A 985 20.16 26.96 3.10
N SER A 986 19.81 27.54 4.24
CA SER A 986 19.14 28.85 4.31
C SER A 986 19.78 29.76 5.36
N GLY A 987 19.66 31.08 5.17
CA GLY A 987 20.31 32.09 6.03
C GLY A 987 21.81 32.31 5.77
N MET A 988 22.38 31.68 4.73
CA MET A 988 23.83 31.76 4.47
C MET A 988 24.23 33.17 3.98
N SER A 989 25.13 33.82 4.74
CA SER A 989 25.58 35.18 4.47
C SER A 989 26.83 35.22 3.57
N GLY A 990 26.62 35.31 2.25
CA GLY A 990 27.70 35.43 1.25
C GLY A 990 28.68 34.25 1.29
N ASP A 991 29.97 34.51 1.02
CA ASP A 991 31.01 33.47 0.90
C ASP A 991 31.71 33.12 2.22
N ARG A 992 31.24 33.65 3.37
CA ARG A 992 31.93 33.42 4.66
C ARG A 992 31.86 31.95 5.09
N TYR A 993 30.69 31.34 4.93
CA TYR A 993 30.46 29.96 5.36
C TYR A 993 30.47 29.02 4.16
N VAL A 994 31.13 27.87 4.32
CA VAL A 994 31.15 26.80 3.32
C VAL A 994 30.65 25.53 3.97
N VAL A 995 29.73 24.85 3.29
CA VAL A 995 29.30 23.50 3.69
C VAL A 995 30.17 22.46 2.98
N THR A 996 30.71 21.52 3.76
CA THR A 996 31.44 20.36 3.22
C THR A 996 30.79 19.06 3.66
N CYS A 997 30.85 18.03 2.83
CA CYS A 997 30.49 16.66 3.17
C CYS A 997 31.76 15.79 3.16
N ASN A 998 32.09 15.14 4.26
CA ASN A 998 33.32 14.35 4.42
C ASN A 998 34.58 15.13 3.99
N GLY A 999 34.64 16.42 4.33
CA GLY A 999 35.74 17.34 4.01
C GLY A 999 35.80 17.84 2.56
N ARG A 1000 34.85 17.45 1.70
CA ARG A 1000 34.72 17.90 0.30
C ARG A 1000 33.66 18.97 0.16
N ARG A 1001 33.93 20.00 -0.63
CA ARG A 1001 33.03 21.16 -0.73
C ARG A 1001 31.75 20.77 -1.46
N VAL A 1002 30.60 21.04 -0.84
CA VAL A 1002 29.29 20.82 -1.47
C VAL A 1002 29.03 21.95 -2.48
N PRO A 1003 28.70 21.64 -3.75
CA PRO A 1003 28.51 22.64 -4.81
C PRO A 1003 27.12 23.30 -4.73
N LEU A 1004 26.90 24.04 -3.65
CA LEU A 1004 25.64 24.76 -3.38
C LEU A 1004 25.30 25.74 -4.52
N SER A 1005 24.13 25.54 -5.12
CA SER A 1005 23.57 26.38 -6.18
C SER A 1005 22.43 27.23 -5.62
N ALA A 1006 22.44 28.54 -5.92
CA ALA A 1006 21.44 29.46 -5.41
C ALA A 1006 20.04 29.15 -5.97
N THR A 1007 19.02 29.20 -5.10
CA THR A 1007 17.61 28.90 -5.48
C THR A 1007 16.88 30.11 -6.08
N GLY A 1008 17.53 31.28 -6.12
CA GLY A 1008 16.91 32.56 -6.43
C GLY A 1008 16.39 33.33 -5.21
N ARG A 1009 16.29 32.67 -4.04
CA ARG A 1009 16.07 33.35 -2.76
C ARG A 1009 17.40 33.73 -2.11
N ASN A 1010 17.49 34.94 -1.58
CA ASN A 1010 18.73 35.42 -0.97
C ASN A 1010 19.08 34.57 0.26
N GLY A 1011 20.31 34.06 0.30
CA GLY A 1011 20.82 33.22 1.38
C GLY A 1011 20.31 31.78 1.36
N GLU A 1012 19.62 31.35 0.31
CA GLU A 1012 19.14 29.97 0.12
C GLU A 1012 19.86 29.29 -1.07
N ALA A 1013 20.36 28.07 -0.84
CA ALA A 1013 21.05 27.29 -1.86
C ALA A 1013 20.84 25.78 -1.64
N VAL A 1014 20.91 25.01 -2.72
CA VAL A 1014 20.73 23.55 -2.71
C VAL A 1014 21.82 22.83 -3.50
N ALA A 1015 22.11 21.58 -3.13
CA ALA A 1015 22.96 20.69 -3.89
C ALA A 1015 22.64 19.22 -3.59
N GLY A 1016 22.95 18.35 -4.54
CA GLY A 1016 22.96 16.90 -4.34
C GLY A 1016 24.26 16.40 -3.72
N VAL A 1017 24.18 15.39 -2.86
CA VAL A 1017 25.32 14.57 -2.45
C VAL A 1017 25.02 13.13 -2.81
N ARG A 1018 25.78 12.59 -3.76
CA ARG A 1018 25.66 11.21 -4.24
C ARG A 1018 26.75 10.36 -3.62
N TYR A 1019 26.39 9.22 -3.06
CA TYR A 1019 27.30 8.38 -2.29
C TYR A 1019 26.94 6.90 -2.38
N ARG A 1020 27.92 6.05 -2.10
CA ARG A 1020 27.71 4.61 -1.91
C ARG A 1020 27.30 4.34 -0.46
N ALA A 1021 26.11 3.78 -0.29
CA ALA A 1021 25.49 3.48 1.01
C ALA A 1021 25.90 2.10 1.55
N TRP A 1022 26.01 1.10 0.68
CA TRP A 1022 26.44 -0.26 1.02
C TRP A 1022 27.26 -0.88 -0.13
N GLN A 1023 27.86 -2.06 0.06
CA GLN A 1023 28.76 -2.66 -0.94
C GLN A 1023 28.29 -4.07 -1.36
N PRO A 1024 27.49 -4.19 -2.43
CA PRO A 1024 27.12 -5.48 -2.99
C PRO A 1024 28.28 -6.18 -3.69
N PRO A 1025 28.18 -7.51 -3.89
CA PRO A 1025 29.12 -8.24 -4.73
C PRO A 1025 29.05 -7.84 -6.21
N SER A 1026 27.87 -7.40 -6.70
CA SER A 1026 27.65 -6.93 -8.08
C SER A 1026 27.22 -5.46 -8.07
N ALA A 1027 27.99 -4.58 -8.73
CA ALA A 1027 27.76 -3.13 -8.80
C ALA A 1027 28.49 -2.53 -10.01
N LEU A 1028 28.12 -1.31 -10.44
CA LEU A 1028 28.83 -0.60 -11.53
C LEU A 1028 30.31 -0.33 -11.19
N HIS A 1029 30.62 -0.07 -9.91
CA HIS A 1029 31.96 0.27 -9.43
C HIS A 1029 32.29 -0.47 -8.12
N PRO A 1030 32.59 -1.78 -8.16
CA PRO A 1030 32.64 -2.62 -6.96
C PRO A 1030 33.81 -2.31 -6.00
N GLN A 1031 34.87 -1.63 -6.48
CA GLN A 1031 36.02 -1.25 -5.65
C GLN A 1031 35.83 0.06 -4.88
N ILE A 1032 34.78 0.82 -5.17
CA ILE A 1032 34.50 2.06 -4.43
C ILE A 1032 33.92 1.67 -3.06
N PRO A 1033 34.51 2.09 -1.93
CA PRO A 1033 34.01 1.75 -0.60
C PRO A 1033 32.74 2.51 -0.24
N ILE A 1034 32.12 2.11 0.87
CA ILE A 1034 31.01 2.83 1.50
C ILE A 1034 31.49 4.20 2.00
N HIS A 1035 30.67 5.25 1.83
CA HIS A 1035 31.02 6.62 2.24
C HIS A 1035 30.36 7.04 3.56
N ALA A 1036 29.46 6.23 4.11
CA ALA A 1036 28.78 6.51 5.38
C ALA A 1036 29.71 6.32 6.60
N PRO A 1037 29.54 7.11 7.68
CA PRO A 1037 28.59 8.21 7.81
C PRO A 1037 28.97 9.42 6.96
N LEU A 1038 27.96 10.23 6.59
CA LEU A 1038 28.16 11.50 5.90
C LEU A 1038 28.20 12.62 6.95
N VAL A 1039 29.36 13.25 7.10
CA VAL A 1039 29.58 14.35 8.04
C VAL A 1039 29.50 15.67 7.28
N PHE A 1040 28.51 16.49 7.62
CA PHE A 1040 28.30 17.82 7.08
C PHE A 1040 28.86 18.88 8.02
N ASP A 1041 29.90 19.58 7.58
CA ASP A 1041 30.54 20.64 8.35
C ASP A 1041 30.18 22.02 7.79
N VAL A 1042 29.88 22.96 8.70
CA VAL A 1042 29.79 24.39 8.41
C VAL A 1042 31.14 25.03 8.74
N ILE A 1043 31.95 25.32 7.73
CA ILE A 1043 33.28 25.90 7.91
C ILE A 1043 33.20 27.43 7.79
N ASP A 1044 33.59 28.13 8.86
CA ASP A 1044 33.85 29.57 8.81
C ASP A 1044 35.20 29.82 8.14
N THR A 1045 35.18 30.29 6.90
CA THR A 1045 36.39 30.48 6.09
C THR A 1045 37.33 31.55 6.64
N TRP A 1046 36.83 32.47 7.47
CA TRP A 1046 37.66 33.50 8.10
C TRP A 1046 38.49 32.95 9.24
N ASN A 1047 37.93 31.99 9.99
CA ASN A 1047 38.57 31.36 11.14
C ASN A 1047 39.16 29.99 10.82
N GLN A 1048 38.86 29.44 9.64
CA GLN A 1048 39.28 28.12 9.16
C GLN A 1048 38.95 27.01 10.17
N ARG A 1049 37.71 27.01 10.66
CA ARG A 1049 37.20 26.04 11.64
C ARG A 1049 35.77 25.64 11.32
N SER A 1050 35.44 24.40 11.62
CA SER A 1050 34.03 23.98 11.69
C SER A 1050 33.39 24.64 12.91
N VAL A 1051 32.27 25.34 12.70
CA VAL A 1051 31.53 26.06 13.75
C VAL A 1051 30.22 25.36 14.13
N ALA A 1052 29.75 24.46 13.27
CA ALA A 1052 28.58 23.62 13.45
C ALA A 1052 28.62 22.50 12.41
N GLY A 1053 27.75 21.51 12.56
CA GLY A 1053 27.59 20.47 11.56
C GLY A 1053 26.72 19.34 12.08
N CYS A 1054 26.32 18.45 11.18
CA CYS A 1054 25.44 17.33 11.45
C CYS A 1054 25.98 16.07 10.77
N THR A 1055 25.52 14.92 11.23
CA THR A 1055 25.95 13.63 10.71
C THR A 1055 24.74 12.82 10.27
N TYR A 1056 24.83 12.25 9.07
CA TYR A 1056 23.86 11.31 8.54
C TYR A 1056 24.45 9.91 8.47
N TYR A 1057 23.67 8.92 8.88
CA TYR A 1057 24.05 7.51 8.90
C TYR A 1057 23.15 6.71 7.95
N VAL A 1058 23.74 5.73 7.25
CA VAL A 1058 22.98 4.80 6.40
C VAL A 1058 22.30 3.72 7.23
N VAL A 1059 23.01 3.21 8.24
CA VAL A 1059 22.51 2.27 9.26
C VAL A 1059 22.48 2.98 10.60
N HIS A 1060 21.86 2.36 11.60
CA HIS A 1060 21.80 2.95 12.94
C HIS A 1060 23.23 3.27 13.46
N PRO A 1061 23.48 4.46 14.05
CA PRO A 1061 24.83 4.94 14.40
C PRO A 1061 25.60 4.02 15.36
N THR A 1062 24.89 3.21 16.14
CA THR A 1062 25.47 2.25 17.08
C THR A 1062 25.77 0.87 16.46
N GLY A 1063 25.58 0.71 15.14
CA GLY A 1063 25.86 -0.53 14.42
C GLY A 1063 24.73 -1.58 14.47
N ARG A 1064 23.54 -1.20 14.95
CA ARG A 1064 22.34 -2.07 14.89
C ARG A 1064 21.87 -2.18 13.43
N ASN A 1065 22.00 -3.38 12.88
CA ASN A 1065 21.38 -3.75 11.61
C ASN A 1065 20.04 -4.42 11.94
N PHE A 1066 18.97 -3.96 11.31
CA PHE A 1066 17.66 -4.58 11.46
C PHE A 1066 17.54 -5.74 10.48
N ASP A 1067 17.23 -6.92 10.99
CA ASP A 1067 16.99 -8.12 10.17
C ASP A 1067 15.49 -8.26 9.82
N THR A 1068 14.62 -7.49 10.45
CA THR A 1068 13.17 -7.48 10.22
C THR A 1068 12.70 -6.13 9.70
N PHE A 1069 11.63 -6.13 8.90
CA PHE A 1069 11.02 -4.88 8.46
C PHE A 1069 10.23 -4.23 9.60
N PRO A 1070 10.02 -2.91 9.55
CA PRO A 1070 9.17 -2.24 10.53
C PRO A 1070 7.77 -2.83 10.57
N VAL A 1071 7.24 -3.06 11.78
CA VAL A 1071 5.89 -3.62 11.95
C VAL A 1071 4.78 -2.58 11.73
N ASN A 1072 5.11 -1.28 11.77
CA ASN A 1072 4.20 -0.18 11.54
C ASN A 1072 4.95 1.13 11.17
N ALA A 1073 4.18 2.17 10.83
CA ALA A 1073 4.71 3.48 10.46
C ALA A 1073 5.50 4.18 11.57
N PHE A 1074 5.16 3.96 12.85
CA PHE A 1074 5.87 4.55 13.99
C PHE A 1074 7.28 4.00 14.11
N GLU A 1075 7.44 2.67 14.02
CA GLU A 1075 8.77 2.05 14.02
C GLU A 1075 9.59 2.51 12.80
N ALA A 1076 8.96 2.54 11.62
CA ALA A 1076 9.61 3.01 10.39
C ALA A 1076 10.11 4.46 10.54
N GLU A 1077 9.30 5.34 11.12
CA GLU A 1077 9.69 6.72 11.41
C GLU A 1077 10.83 6.81 12.42
N ALA A 1078 10.76 6.07 13.53
CA ALA A 1078 11.82 6.06 14.54
C ALA A 1078 13.17 5.59 13.95
N ARG A 1079 13.16 4.55 13.09
CA ARG A 1079 14.37 4.09 12.38
C ARG A 1079 14.95 5.17 11.47
N ARG A 1080 14.13 5.92 10.74
CA ARG A 1080 14.59 7.03 9.89
C ARG A 1080 15.20 8.18 10.71
N LEU A 1081 14.58 8.54 11.82
CA LEU A 1081 15.03 9.64 12.67
C LEU A 1081 16.33 9.30 13.40
N GLY A 1082 16.51 8.03 13.81
CA GLY A 1082 17.75 7.54 14.42
C GLY A 1082 18.98 7.59 13.50
N ARG A 1083 18.80 7.90 12.21
CA ARG A 1083 19.89 8.03 11.21
C ARG A 1083 20.44 9.45 11.09
N PHE A 1084 19.94 10.40 11.88
CA PHE A 1084 20.43 11.78 11.88
C PHE A 1084 20.91 12.18 13.27
N SER A 1085 22.02 12.92 13.31
CA SER A 1085 22.52 13.60 14.50
C SER A 1085 22.78 15.06 14.17
N ASP A 1086 22.27 15.97 15.00
CA ASP A 1086 22.56 17.40 14.93
C ASP A 1086 23.95 17.77 15.51
N SER A 1087 24.77 16.76 15.77
CA SER A 1087 26.13 16.88 16.29
C SER A 1087 27.13 16.03 15.48
N GLY A 1088 28.38 15.97 15.93
CA GLY A 1088 29.43 15.15 15.30
C GLY A 1088 30.23 15.83 14.19
N HIS A 1089 30.20 17.16 14.12
CA HIS A 1089 31.04 17.94 13.19
C HIS A 1089 32.54 17.76 13.46
N SER A 1090 33.36 17.97 12.42
CA SER A 1090 34.81 17.83 12.46
C SER A 1090 35.45 18.85 13.41
N HIS A 1091 36.40 18.41 14.23
CA HIS A 1091 37.10 19.28 15.16
C HIS A 1091 38.33 19.95 14.53
N GLY A 1092 38.75 21.08 15.10
CA GLY A 1092 40.02 21.71 14.80
C GLY A 1092 40.03 22.61 13.56
N HIS A 1093 41.24 22.85 13.05
CA HIS A 1093 41.46 23.72 11.89
C HIS A 1093 41.14 22.98 10.59
N GLN A 1094 40.23 23.54 9.80
CA GLN A 1094 39.72 22.95 8.56
C GLN A 1094 39.91 23.95 7.42
N VAL A 1095 40.66 23.56 6.40
CA VAL A 1095 40.76 24.30 5.14
C VAL A 1095 39.99 23.50 4.09
N PRO A 1096 38.81 23.98 3.64
CA PRO A 1096 38.06 23.28 2.61
C PRO A 1096 38.93 23.09 1.38
N LYS A 1097 39.01 21.86 0.85
CA LYS A 1097 39.68 21.63 -0.43
C LYS A 1097 38.91 22.37 -1.53
N LEU A 1098 39.64 22.99 -2.45
CA LEU A 1098 39.05 23.54 -3.66
C LEU A 1098 38.53 22.37 -4.50
N GLU A 1099 37.23 22.40 -4.77
CA GLU A 1099 36.51 21.41 -5.54
C GLU A 1099 36.01 22.09 -6.82
N THR A 1100 36.40 21.57 -7.99
CA THR A 1100 35.83 22.03 -9.25
C THR A 1100 34.56 21.23 -9.51
N PRO A 1101 33.38 21.86 -9.61
CA PRO A 1101 32.14 21.15 -9.93
C PRO A 1101 32.26 20.39 -11.25
N SER A 1102 31.57 19.24 -11.34
CA SER A 1102 31.49 18.49 -12.59
C SER A 1102 30.84 19.34 -13.69
N LEU A 1103 31.32 19.21 -14.94
CA LEU A 1103 30.66 19.86 -16.07
C LEU A 1103 29.32 19.21 -16.41
N GLU A 1104 29.18 17.91 -16.13
CA GLU A 1104 27.95 17.15 -16.37
C GLU A 1104 26.97 17.21 -15.20
N LEU A 1105 27.50 17.23 -13.97
CA LEU A 1105 26.71 17.25 -12.73
C LEU A 1105 27.12 18.43 -11.82
N PRO A 1106 26.99 19.69 -12.28
CA PRO A 1106 27.49 20.85 -11.55
C PRO A 1106 26.83 21.08 -10.19
N GLN A 1107 25.62 20.55 -9.95
CA GLN A 1107 24.88 20.73 -8.71
C GLN A 1107 25.00 19.54 -7.75
N THR A 1108 25.77 18.51 -8.10
CA THR A 1108 25.92 17.29 -7.30
C THR A 1108 27.38 17.03 -6.94
N LEU A 1109 27.64 16.84 -5.66
CA LEU A 1109 28.89 16.24 -5.17
C LEU A 1109 28.79 14.72 -5.27
N ASP A 1110 29.45 14.11 -6.25
CA ASP A 1110 29.60 12.65 -6.32
C ASP A 1110 30.83 12.21 -5.52
N LEU A 1111 30.60 11.64 -4.33
CA LEU A 1111 31.68 11.18 -3.45
C LEU A 1111 32.46 10.00 -4.05
N ARG A 1112 31.84 9.26 -4.98
CA ARG A 1112 32.45 8.11 -5.67
C ARG A 1112 33.52 8.56 -6.66
N TRP A 1113 33.43 9.80 -7.16
CA TRP A 1113 34.45 10.40 -8.00
C TRP A 1113 35.60 10.96 -7.15
N THR A 1114 36.82 10.52 -7.40
CA THR A 1114 38.02 11.11 -6.77
C THR A 1114 38.65 12.11 -7.73
N PRO A 1115 38.64 13.42 -7.44
CA PRO A 1115 39.33 14.39 -8.27
C PRO A 1115 40.84 14.10 -8.30
N SER A 1116 41.42 14.12 -9.50
CA SER A 1116 42.84 13.86 -9.76
C SER A 1116 43.77 14.93 -9.22
#